data_AF-A0A9X0BCC4-F1
#
_entry.id   AF-A0A9X0BCC4-F1
#
_cell.length_a   1.000
_cell.length_b   1.000
_cell.length_c   1.000
_cell.angle_alpha   90.00
_cell.angle_beta   90.00
_cell.angle_gamma   90.00
#
_symmetry.space_group_name_H-M   'P 1'
#
loop_
_entity.id
_entity.type
_entity.pdbx_description
1 polymer ?
#
loop_
_entity_poly.entity_id
_entity_poly.type
_entity_poly.pdbx_seq_one_letter_code
_entity_poly.pdbx_strand_id
1 'polypeptide(L)'
;MAAYPKITSIPPLRQLSVLPVEQKDASFVLNIEWSTARPKFLFQIELCYSEVTSRQHVSLWPSISLNQASSQPINLHQDENQYTACFVGKLPYSSLPPEKKFQHLVFTFKYRIEDHAPWQWFQDSGGIEKGEIIFQAPVADSPPVSSLIALEPGWEAMAAPTSVSGATLFSIVSNGPISRGQGAEGPLWKSLGLVQIQARYVAFAQLEPPWIGPRHGDDFLYLAEGAVLCSVLRKDGIVVTIAAPSIGNIRALLHSDEHGRIVVEAQDDGNTGAPFRIMLSVARDMENSLEAIMCHFREESNDSQLIQDIVRETTKSHDTSPESYEKWLDGLVFCTWNGLGPDLTEGKVLQALEVLEDHGVSISTLLIDDNWQTLAPTELDFGNPFWRGFADFKPTEGFPNGLDGMIRRVKKEHPLISDIGVWHALFGYWGGLAKEGWIVDNYETFDVDGKLYYAVPTKIKSITAKDLDKFYDDFYTYLASQGVTFVKADVQCSVTDLKHSDDRTILIPAYQRAWMTAQLRHFQGKAISCMAQVPEMLWRILLQDKFQPVVLRNSDDFFPEIPASHSWHLWANAHNALFTQHLNAVLDWDMFQTSHEYGAYHAAARCLSGGPISITDIPGKHDLDVINQMVAPSPDGGRSIALRPSVGKTPRVFDRYLESGVLKIVSETTLGTKLMGLFNTGEAPISLLIEAAEFAAVGRELWPPGSEVLFFSHRAQAPYGPLFLKHIPQFYSHPEDLIHAKLPVKGFEILSGHVTNRLPYKGGHLLVCVLGLLGKMTGAAAVCSSVIKISDEKKLYMSIQLKALGLLGVWISGPRIEKSQILAKLENLELEGHMIKTFDFPDGARESQLVQFDILETWSKREHTGDSRMDVTLDIVIEMT
;
A
#
# COMPACT_ATOMS: atom_id res chain seq x y z
N MET A 1 15.60 20.36 -26.60
CA MET A 1 14.65 19.31 -26.16
C MET A 1 14.55 18.28 -27.27
N ALA A 2 15.00 17.06 -26.95
CA ALA A 2 15.21 15.83 -27.74
C ALA A 2 15.43 15.95 -29.27
N ALA A 3 16.67 15.70 -29.70
CA ALA A 3 17.03 15.51 -31.11
C ALA A 3 16.52 14.18 -31.72
N TYR A 4 15.87 13.32 -30.92
CA TYR A 4 15.48 11.95 -31.25
C TYR A 4 14.01 11.67 -30.87
N PRO A 5 13.31 10.77 -31.58
CA PRO A 5 11.94 10.36 -31.24
C PRO A 5 11.91 9.71 -29.84
N LYS A 6 10.85 9.98 -29.09
CA LYS A 6 10.54 9.28 -27.84
C LYS A 6 9.74 8.03 -28.15
N ILE A 7 9.96 6.97 -27.38
CA ILE A 7 9.21 5.73 -27.51
C ILE A 7 8.58 5.31 -26.20
N THR A 8 7.45 4.63 -26.31
CA THR A 8 6.79 3.94 -25.21
C THR A 8 6.26 2.62 -25.76
N SER A 9 6.46 1.51 -25.06
CA SER A 9 6.04 0.19 -25.55
C SER A 9 5.28 -0.61 -24.50
N ILE A 10 4.48 -1.55 -24.98
CA ILE A 10 4.02 -2.71 -24.21
C ILE A 10 4.44 -3.99 -24.97
N PRO A 11 5.03 -5.01 -24.32
CA PRO A 11 5.66 -4.97 -23.01
C PRO A 11 6.64 -3.79 -22.85
N PRO A 12 6.75 -3.22 -21.64
CA PRO A 12 7.63 -2.08 -21.38
C PRO A 12 9.11 -2.44 -21.56
N LEU A 13 9.87 -1.51 -22.13
CA LEU A 13 11.33 -1.53 -22.02
C LEU A 13 11.73 -1.30 -20.56
N ARG A 14 12.94 -1.76 -20.21
CA ARG A 14 13.55 -1.75 -18.88
C ARG A 14 12.84 -2.58 -17.83
N GLN A 15 11.72 -3.23 -18.13
CA GLN A 15 10.92 -3.96 -17.16
C GLN A 15 10.72 -5.41 -17.60
N LEU A 16 10.34 -6.26 -16.63
CA LEU A 16 9.96 -7.65 -16.88
C LEU A 16 8.44 -7.79 -17.02
N SER A 17 8.00 -8.54 -18.03
CA SER A 17 6.60 -8.93 -18.18
C SER A 17 6.45 -10.44 -18.13
N VAL A 18 5.53 -10.93 -17.31
CA VAL A 18 5.18 -12.35 -17.25
C VAL A 18 3.88 -12.54 -18.02
N LEU A 19 3.94 -13.31 -19.11
CA LEU A 19 2.78 -13.65 -19.91
C LEU A 19 2.14 -14.91 -19.36
N PRO A 20 0.82 -14.92 -19.12
CA PRO A 20 0.10 -16.04 -18.51
C PRO A 20 0.10 -17.26 -19.42
N VAL A 21 -0.08 -18.45 -18.85
CA VAL A 21 0.01 -19.74 -19.56
C VAL A 21 -1.00 -19.88 -20.71
N GLU A 22 -2.12 -19.16 -20.63
CA GLU A 22 -3.17 -19.10 -21.63
C GLU A 22 -2.74 -18.30 -22.87
N GLN A 23 -1.76 -17.40 -22.74
CA GLN A 23 -1.26 -16.56 -23.82
C GLN A 23 -0.16 -17.27 -24.62
N LYS A 24 -0.42 -17.51 -25.91
CA LYS A 24 0.51 -18.20 -26.81
C LYS A 24 1.38 -17.27 -27.66
N ASP A 25 1.10 -15.98 -27.71
CA ASP A 25 1.87 -15.02 -28.50
C ASP A 25 2.20 -13.80 -27.64
N ALA A 26 3.43 -13.31 -27.69
CA ALA A 26 3.77 -12.01 -27.13
C ALA A 26 3.38 -10.91 -28.13
N SER A 27 2.43 -10.06 -27.75
CA SER A 27 2.01 -8.91 -28.57
C SER A 27 2.84 -7.70 -28.21
N PHE A 28 3.21 -6.89 -29.19
CA PHE A 28 3.98 -5.67 -28.99
C PHE A 28 3.20 -4.49 -29.55
N VAL A 29 3.08 -3.42 -28.77
CA VAL A 29 2.64 -2.10 -29.22
C VAL A 29 3.74 -1.11 -28.92
N LEU A 30 4.14 -0.34 -29.92
CA LEU A 30 5.14 0.72 -29.82
C LEU A 30 4.50 2.04 -30.23
N ASN A 31 4.44 2.99 -29.31
CA ASN A 31 4.05 4.37 -29.57
C ASN A 31 5.30 5.23 -29.72
N ILE A 32 5.37 6.00 -30.81
CA ILE A 32 6.50 6.90 -31.13
C ILE A 32 6.00 8.33 -31.17
N GLU A 33 6.67 9.22 -30.45
CA GLU A 33 6.36 10.65 -30.39
C GLU A 33 7.55 11.51 -30.81
N TRP A 34 7.32 12.51 -31.66
CA TRP A 34 8.36 13.46 -32.07
C TRP A 34 7.80 14.84 -32.38
N SER A 35 8.65 15.87 -32.27
CA SER A 35 8.21 17.26 -32.42
C SER A 35 7.70 17.58 -33.83
N THR A 36 6.62 18.37 -33.90
CA THR A 36 6.09 18.95 -35.15
C THR A 36 7.03 19.94 -35.81
N ALA A 37 8.08 20.39 -35.12
CA ALA A 37 9.18 21.16 -35.70
C ALA A 37 10.07 20.34 -36.67
N ARG A 38 9.85 19.03 -36.76
CA ARG A 38 10.52 18.12 -37.70
C ARG A 38 9.54 17.65 -38.79
N PRO A 39 10.02 17.17 -39.95
CA PRO A 39 9.16 16.53 -40.92
C PRO A 39 8.41 15.34 -40.34
N LYS A 40 7.25 15.02 -40.92
CA LYS A 40 6.56 13.77 -40.63
C LYS A 40 7.37 12.61 -41.22
N PHE A 41 7.92 11.75 -40.37
CA PHE A 41 8.72 10.61 -40.79
C PHE A 41 7.85 9.39 -41.10
N LEU A 42 8.32 8.54 -42.01
CA LEU A 42 7.74 7.22 -42.28
C LEU A 42 8.60 6.17 -41.60
N PHE A 43 8.37 5.99 -40.30
CA PHE A 43 9.15 5.04 -39.52
C PHE A 43 8.96 3.61 -40.01
N GLN A 44 10.07 2.89 -40.11
CA GLN A 44 10.09 1.43 -40.16
C GLN A 44 10.72 0.92 -38.88
N ILE A 45 10.06 -0.05 -38.27
CA ILE A 45 10.40 -0.55 -36.93
C ILE A 45 10.64 -2.05 -37.00
N GLU A 46 11.71 -2.48 -36.34
CA GLU A 46 11.98 -3.89 -36.10
C GLU A 46 12.11 -4.15 -34.59
N LEU A 47 11.40 -5.18 -34.12
CA LEU A 47 11.57 -5.81 -32.82
C LEU A 47 12.75 -6.78 -32.92
N CYS A 48 13.75 -6.62 -32.07
CA CYS A 48 14.88 -7.53 -31.95
C CYS A 48 14.78 -8.28 -30.62
N TYR A 49 15.02 -9.60 -30.62
CA TYR A 49 14.88 -10.40 -29.39
C TYR A 49 15.93 -11.51 -29.29
N SER A 50 16.23 -11.94 -28.07
CA SER A 50 17.12 -13.06 -27.79
C SER A 50 16.77 -13.71 -26.45
N GLU A 51 17.48 -14.77 -26.10
CA GLU A 51 17.48 -15.29 -24.73
C GLU A 51 18.15 -14.32 -23.78
N VAL A 52 17.65 -14.21 -22.55
CA VAL A 52 18.25 -13.32 -21.53
C VAL A 52 19.73 -13.64 -21.27
N THR A 53 20.14 -14.89 -21.41
CA THR A 53 21.51 -15.38 -21.22
C THR A 53 22.42 -15.17 -22.43
N SER A 54 21.87 -14.70 -23.56
CA SER A 54 22.62 -14.50 -24.80
C SER A 54 23.70 -13.44 -24.62
N ARG A 55 24.95 -13.83 -24.94
CA ARG A 55 26.10 -12.92 -24.97
C ARG A 55 26.30 -12.26 -26.34
N GLN A 56 25.43 -12.54 -27.31
CA GLN A 56 25.54 -11.97 -28.65
C GLN A 56 25.19 -10.48 -28.64
N HIS A 57 25.92 -9.70 -29.45
CA HIS A 57 25.59 -8.30 -29.68
C HIS A 57 24.18 -8.18 -30.31
N VAL A 58 23.43 -7.15 -29.91
CA VAL A 58 22.01 -6.97 -30.32
C VAL A 58 21.79 -6.91 -31.83
N SER A 59 22.81 -6.51 -32.60
CA SER A 59 22.75 -6.49 -34.06
C SER A 59 22.69 -7.88 -34.72
N LEU A 60 22.99 -8.93 -33.97
CA LEU A 60 22.92 -10.33 -34.42
C LEU A 60 21.60 -11.00 -34.00
N TRP A 61 20.77 -10.31 -33.23
CA TRP A 61 19.50 -10.87 -32.77
C TRP A 61 18.53 -11.01 -33.95
N PRO A 62 17.73 -12.10 -33.98
CA PRO A 62 16.59 -12.19 -34.86
C PRO A 62 15.69 -10.95 -34.73
N SER A 63 15.11 -10.52 -35.85
CA SER A 63 14.19 -9.38 -35.87
C SER A 63 12.88 -9.67 -36.60
N ILE A 64 11.83 -8.98 -36.16
CA ILE A 64 10.48 -9.02 -36.74
C ILE A 64 10.07 -7.59 -37.05
N SER A 65 9.64 -7.31 -38.29
CA SER A 65 9.12 -6.00 -38.66
C SER A 65 7.76 -5.75 -38.00
N LEU A 66 7.59 -4.54 -37.45
CA LEU A 66 6.31 -4.09 -36.91
C LEU A 66 5.55 -3.29 -37.97
N ASN A 67 4.22 -3.46 -37.98
CA ASN A 67 3.34 -2.76 -38.91
C ASN A 67 2.77 -1.51 -38.25
N GLN A 68 2.63 -0.43 -39.00
CA GLN A 68 1.93 0.75 -38.50
C GLN A 68 0.46 0.43 -38.26
N ALA A 69 -0.05 0.74 -37.08
CA ALA A 69 -1.43 0.50 -36.69
C ALA A 69 -2.36 1.59 -37.25
N SER A 70 -3.60 1.21 -37.55
CA SER A 70 -4.67 2.14 -37.93
C SER A 70 -5.28 2.88 -36.74
N SER A 71 -5.21 2.28 -35.54
CA SER A 71 -5.66 2.87 -34.27
C SER A 71 -4.48 3.40 -33.45
N GLN A 72 -4.80 4.18 -32.41
CA GLN A 72 -3.84 4.78 -31.48
C GLN A 72 -4.29 4.48 -30.03
N PRO A 73 -3.35 4.48 -29.07
CA PRO A 73 -3.69 4.53 -27.64
C PRO A 73 -4.58 5.70 -27.27
N ILE A 74 -5.39 5.51 -26.23
CA ILE A 74 -6.18 6.57 -25.62
C ILE A 74 -5.24 7.49 -24.87
N ASN A 75 -5.05 8.71 -25.39
CA ASN A 75 -4.17 9.71 -24.77
C ASN A 75 -4.93 10.47 -23.68
N LEU A 76 -4.46 10.38 -22.43
CA LEU A 76 -4.98 11.19 -21.31
C LEU A 76 -4.61 12.67 -21.46
N HIS A 77 -3.52 12.95 -22.16
CA HIS A 77 -3.04 14.30 -22.43
C HIS A 77 -2.70 14.43 -23.91
N GLN A 78 -3.38 15.34 -24.61
CA GLN A 78 -3.05 15.68 -25.99
C GLN A 78 -1.96 16.75 -26.02
N ASP A 79 -0.89 16.53 -26.78
CA ASP A 79 0.14 17.54 -27.07
C ASP A 79 0.11 17.84 -28.57
N GLU A 80 -0.45 18.99 -28.95
CA GLU A 80 -0.59 19.42 -30.35
C GLU A 80 0.77 19.68 -31.02
N ASN A 81 1.86 19.80 -30.25
CA ASN A 81 3.20 20.04 -30.76
C ASN A 81 3.99 18.75 -31.03
N GLN A 82 3.33 17.59 -30.98
CA GLN A 82 3.93 16.29 -31.26
C GLN A 82 3.16 15.53 -32.33
N TYR A 83 3.90 14.94 -33.26
CA TYR A 83 3.40 13.85 -34.08
C TYR A 83 3.48 12.56 -33.28
N THR A 84 2.51 11.68 -33.51
CA THR A 84 2.44 10.35 -32.91
C THR A 84 2.25 9.29 -33.99
N ALA A 85 2.90 8.14 -33.84
CA ALA A 85 2.69 6.97 -34.67
C ALA A 85 2.74 5.70 -33.82
N CYS A 86 1.80 4.77 -34.07
CA CYS A 86 1.69 3.52 -33.33
C CYS A 86 2.03 2.35 -34.25
N PHE A 87 2.78 1.38 -33.73
CA PHE A 87 3.23 0.20 -34.43
C PHE A 87 2.88 -1.05 -33.63
N VAL A 88 2.51 -2.12 -34.32
CA VAL A 88 2.12 -3.40 -33.71
C VAL A 88 2.89 -4.57 -34.30
N GLY A 89 3.20 -5.55 -33.45
CA GLY A 89 3.90 -6.78 -33.84
C GLY A 89 3.53 -7.94 -32.93
N LYS A 90 3.85 -9.16 -33.35
CA LYS A 90 3.64 -10.38 -32.56
C LYS A 90 4.86 -11.28 -32.66
N LEU A 91 5.23 -11.89 -31.53
CA LEU A 91 6.20 -12.97 -31.45
C LEU A 91 5.47 -14.26 -31.03
N PRO A 92 5.18 -15.18 -31.97
CA PRO A 92 4.47 -16.41 -31.65
C PRO A 92 5.31 -17.37 -30.81
N TYR A 93 4.77 -17.94 -29.73
CA TYR A 93 5.49 -18.94 -28.92
C TYR A 93 5.87 -20.17 -29.73
N SER A 94 5.05 -20.54 -30.72
CA SER A 94 5.32 -21.65 -31.64
C SER A 94 6.56 -21.44 -32.51
N SER A 95 6.95 -20.19 -32.75
CA SER A 95 8.15 -19.82 -33.52
C SER A 95 9.44 -19.95 -32.71
N LEU A 96 9.33 -20.11 -31.38
CA LEU A 96 10.48 -20.37 -30.51
C LEU A 96 10.94 -21.83 -30.69
N PRO A 97 12.26 -22.09 -30.82
CA PRO A 97 12.81 -23.43 -30.96
C PRO A 97 12.37 -24.39 -29.83
N PRO A 98 12.23 -25.71 -30.07
CA PRO A 98 11.72 -26.66 -29.08
C PRO A 98 12.49 -26.70 -27.76
N GLU A 99 13.83 -26.69 -27.83
CA GLU A 99 14.75 -26.58 -26.67
C GLU A 99 14.68 -25.22 -25.96
N LYS A 100 13.92 -24.27 -26.52
CA LYS A 100 13.72 -22.89 -26.09
C LYS A 100 12.29 -22.59 -25.63
N LYS A 101 11.41 -23.58 -25.63
CA LYS A 101 10.01 -23.43 -25.23
C LYS A 101 9.85 -23.51 -23.71
N PHE A 102 10.35 -22.54 -22.95
CA PHE A 102 10.00 -22.15 -21.55
C PHE A 102 10.90 -20.95 -21.16
N GLN A 103 10.83 -19.85 -21.94
CA GLN A 103 11.92 -18.87 -21.98
C GLN A 103 11.62 -17.52 -21.34
N HIS A 104 12.61 -17.13 -20.53
CA HIS A 104 12.97 -15.77 -20.20
C HIS A 104 13.74 -15.15 -21.38
N LEU A 105 13.04 -14.28 -22.11
CA LEU A 105 13.54 -13.54 -23.26
C LEU A 105 13.90 -12.11 -22.90
N VAL A 106 14.76 -11.53 -23.72
CA VAL A 106 15.09 -10.11 -23.72
C VAL A 106 14.81 -9.53 -25.10
N PHE A 107 14.29 -8.31 -25.18
CA PHE A 107 13.95 -7.65 -26.43
C PHE A 107 14.29 -6.16 -26.44
N THR A 108 14.38 -5.57 -27.62
CA THR A 108 14.54 -4.13 -27.85
C THR A 108 14.02 -3.77 -29.25
N PHE A 109 14.05 -2.49 -29.62
CA PHE A 109 13.60 -2.01 -30.93
C PHE A 109 14.71 -1.23 -31.65
N LYS A 110 14.65 -1.28 -32.98
CA LYS A 110 15.40 -0.39 -33.87
C LYS A 110 14.48 0.25 -34.90
N TYR A 111 14.84 1.42 -35.38
CA TYR A 111 14.05 2.18 -36.34
C TYR A 111 14.90 2.75 -37.47
N ARG A 112 14.25 3.08 -38.59
CA ARG A 112 14.77 3.98 -39.62
C ARG A 112 13.63 4.87 -40.13
N ILE A 113 13.97 6.06 -40.62
CA ILE A 113 12.99 7.08 -41.03
C ILE A 113 12.63 7.04 -42.52
N GLU A 114 13.37 6.26 -43.31
CA GLU A 114 13.18 6.00 -44.75
C GLU A 114 13.99 4.77 -45.20
N ASP A 115 13.73 4.24 -46.40
CA ASP A 115 14.28 2.96 -46.90
C ASP A 115 15.81 2.91 -47.00
N HIS A 116 16.46 4.03 -47.22
CA HIS A 116 17.92 4.12 -47.39
C HIS A 116 18.65 4.61 -46.13
N ALA A 117 17.91 5.01 -45.09
CA ALA A 117 18.50 5.43 -43.83
C ALA A 117 19.08 4.21 -43.06
N PRO A 118 20.22 4.38 -42.36
CA PRO A 118 20.76 3.34 -41.50
C PRO A 118 19.81 3.06 -40.34
N TRP A 119 19.76 1.79 -39.92
CA TRP A 119 19.05 1.41 -38.70
C TRP A 119 19.68 2.08 -37.48
N GLN A 120 18.82 2.67 -36.65
CA GLN A 120 19.16 3.29 -35.39
C GLN A 120 18.50 2.52 -34.25
N TRP A 121 19.22 2.33 -33.16
CA TRP A 121 18.66 1.74 -31.94
C TRP A 121 18.03 2.83 -31.11
N PHE A 122 16.93 2.52 -30.42
CA PHE A 122 16.47 3.39 -29.37
C PHE A 122 17.43 3.29 -28.18
N GLN A 123 17.93 4.44 -27.73
CA GLN A 123 18.96 4.53 -26.70
C GLN A 123 18.63 5.62 -25.68
N ASP A 124 19.07 5.41 -24.45
CA ASP A 124 19.12 6.41 -23.41
C ASP A 124 20.57 6.73 -23.00
N SER A 125 20.76 7.45 -21.89
CA SER A 125 22.08 7.75 -21.32
C SER A 125 22.89 6.51 -20.92
N GLY A 126 22.24 5.35 -20.74
CA GLY A 126 22.85 4.06 -20.34
C GLY A 126 23.08 3.08 -21.49
N GLY A 127 22.56 3.36 -22.69
CA GLY A 127 22.75 2.56 -23.89
C GLY A 127 21.44 2.07 -24.49
N ILE A 128 21.45 0.86 -25.08
CA ILE A 128 20.26 0.28 -25.71
C ILE A 128 19.36 -0.28 -24.63
N GLU A 129 18.18 0.32 -24.48
CA GLU A 129 17.16 -0.15 -23.54
C GLU A 129 16.62 -1.52 -23.95
N LYS A 130 16.39 -2.39 -22.97
CA LYS A 130 15.89 -3.74 -23.19
C LYS A 130 14.73 -4.03 -22.24
N GLY A 131 13.68 -4.68 -22.72
CA GLY A 131 12.63 -5.26 -21.89
C GLY A 131 12.82 -6.77 -21.77
N GLU A 132 12.17 -7.38 -20.79
CA GLU A 132 12.21 -8.83 -20.55
C GLU A 132 10.80 -9.43 -20.62
N ILE A 133 10.70 -10.67 -21.12
CA ILE A 133 9.44 -11.42 -21.20
C ILE A 133 9.66 -12.84 -20.68
N ILE A 134 8.78 -13.31 -19.80
CA ILE A 134 8.72 -14.72 -19.40
C ILE A 134 7.37 -15.29 -19.83
N PHE A 135 7.38 -16.40 -20.57
CA PHE A 135 6.18 -17.19 -20.83
C PHE A 135 5.94 -18.16 -19.68
N GLN A 136 4.86 -17.95 -18.93
CA GLN A 136 4.55 -18.75 -17.76
C GLN A 136 4.19 -20.20 -18.11
N ALA A 137 4.80 -21.15 -17.40
CA ALA A 137 4.48 -22.57 -17.47
C ALA A 137 3.27 -22.92 -16.58
N PRO A 138 2.54 -24.02 -16.88
CA PRO A 138 1.55 -24.56 -15.95
C PRO A 138 2.19 -24.95 -14.61
N VAL A 139 1.54 -24.60 -13.50
CA VAL A 139 1.93 -25.07 -12.16
C VAL A 139 1.46 -26.51 -11.97
N ALA A 140 2.37 -27.40 -11.58
CA ALA A 140 2.03 -28.78 -11.22
C ALA A 140 1.32 -28.82 -9.86
N ASP A 141 0.36 -29.74 -9.66
CA ASP A 141 -0.38 -29.84 -8.39
C ASP A 141 0.53 -30.23 -7.20
N SER A 142 1.58 -31.00 -7.47
CA SER A 142 2.56 -31.45 -6.47
C SER A 142 3.96 -31.51 -7.09
N PRO A 143 4.62 -30.36 -7.28
CA PRO A 143 5.97 -30.33 -7.84
C PRO A 143 6.95 -31.01 -6.86
N PRO A 144 7.89 -31.85 -7.33
CA PRO A 144 8.94 -32.36 -6.47
C PRO A 144 9.75 -31.21 -5.86
N VAL A 145 9.96 -31.20 -4.54
CA VAL A 145 10.69 -30.10 -3.87
C VAL A 145 12.08 -29.89 -4.47
N SER A 146 12.74 -30.96 -4.94
CA SER A 146 14.05 -30.91 -5.61
C SER A 146 14.06 -30.14 -6.94
N SER A 147 12.91 -29.96 -7.60
CA SER A 147 12.79 -29.12 -8.80
C SER A 147 12.66 -27.63 -8.47
N LEU A 148 12.32 -27.31 -7.22
CA LEU A 148 12.10 -25.96 -6.70
C LEU A 148 13.37 -25.43 -6.04
N ILE A 149 13.96 -26.24 -5.16
CA ILE A 149 15.14 -25.93 -4.37
C ILE A 149 16.05 -27.16 -4.25
N ALA A 150 17.34 -26.98 -4.56
CA ALA A 150 18.35 -27.99 -4.28
C ALA A 150 18.73 -27.90 -2.81
N LEU A 151 18.04 -28.69 -1.97
CA LEU A 151 18.26 -28.72 -0.53
C LEU A 151 19.65 -29.27 -0.19
N GLU A 152 20.30 -28.65 0.79
CA GLU A 152 21.51 -29.17 1.40
C GLU A 152 21.21 -30.41 2.26
N PRO A 153 22.21 -31.26 2.58
CA PRO A 153 22.02 -32.40 3.46
C PRO A 153 21.49 -32.00 4.85
N GLY A 154 20.60 -32.83 5.42
CA GLY A 154 20.06 -32.64 6.77
C GLY A 154 18.82 -31.76 6.87
N TRP A 155 18.05 -31.70 5.79
CA TRP A 155 16.70 -31.13 5.71
C TRP A 155 15.72 -32.17 5.19
N GLU A 156 14.50 -32.15 5.75
CA GLU A 156 13.38 -32.97 5.33
C GLU A 156 12.21 -32.07 4.94
N ALA A 157 11.66 -32.29 3.74
CA ALA A 157 10.54 -31.52 3.21
C ALA A 157 9.28 -32.39 3.18
N MET A 158 8.19 -31.86 3.71
CA MET A 158 6.89 -32.52 3.76
C MET A 158 5.82 -31.58 3.20
N ALA A 159 4.84 -32.13 2.48
CA ALA A 159 3.68 -31.35 2.06
C ALA A 159 2.89 -30.88 3.29
N ALA A 160 2.43 -29.64 3.25
CA ALA A 160 1.57 -29.05 4.27
C ALA A 160 0.19 -28.73 3.66
N PRO A 161 -0.89 -28.78 4.44
CA PRO A 161 -2.21 -28.39 3.96
C PRO A 161 -2.27 -26.90 3.64
N THR A 162 -3.07 -26.53 2.64
CA THR A 162 -3.39 -25.13 2.31
C THR A 162 -4.84 -25.03 1.84
N SER A 163 -5.52 -23.96 2.25
CA SER A 163 -6.87 -23.61 1.77
C SER A 163 -6.84 -22.72 0.52
N VAL A 164 -5.66 -22.21 0.14
CA VAL A 164 -5.49 -21.30 -1.00
C VAL A 164 -5.43 -22.08 -2.30
N SER A 165 -6.37 -21.79 -3.20
CA SER A 165 -6.44 -22.43 -4.52
C SER A 165 -5.27 -22.01 -5.40
N GLY A 166 -4.67 -22.97 -6.13
CA GLY A 166 -3.56 -22.68 -7.04
C GLY A 166 -2.19 -22.52 -6.38
N ALA A 167 -2.09 -22.77 -5.07
CA ALA A 167 -0.83 -22.82 -4.33
C ALA A 167 -0.55 -24.22 -3.76
N THR A 168 0.72 -24.62 -3.71
CA THR A 168 1.19 -25.83 -3.01
C THR A 168 2.13 -25.42 -1.88
N LEU A 169 1.94 -25.97 -0.68
CA LEU A 169 2.69 -25.61 0.52
C LEU A 169 3.53 -26.78 1.04
N PHE A 170 4.74 -26.48 1.51
CA PHE A 170 5.68 -27.43 2.10
C PHE A 170 6.25 -26.89 3.40
N SER A 171 6.37 -27.76 4.41
CA SER A 171 7.15 -27.53 5.62
C SER A 171 8.49 -28.22 5.48
N ILE A 172 9.58 -27.45 5.63
CA ILE A 172 10.96 -27.94 5.54
C ILE A 172 11.60 -27.82 6.92
N VAL A 173 12.04 -28.94 7.47
CA VAL A 173 12.54 -29.04 8.85
C VAL A 173 13.94 -29.62 8.86
N SER A 174 14.82 -29.10 9.70
CA SER A 174 16.18 -29.63 9.84
C SER A 174 16.25 -30.86 10.74
N ASN A 175 17.14 -31.80 10.43
CA ASN A 175 17.33 -33.04 11.22
C ASN A 175 17.96 -32.82 12.61
N GLY A 176 18.37 -31.59 12.95
CA GLY A 176 19.03 -31.25 14.21
C GLY A 176 18.46 -29.98 14.85
N PRO A 177 18.70 -29.75 16.15
CA PRO A 177 18.12 -28.64 16.89
C PRO A 177 18.83 -27.31 16.61
N ILE A 178 18.15 -26.20 16.91
CA ILE A 178 18.72 -24.85 17.05
C ILE A 178 19.34 -24.78 18.45
N SER A 179 20.47 -25.46 18.69
CA SER A 179 21.17 -25.37 19.97
C SER A 179 22.68 -25.50 19.80
N ARG A 180 23.45 -24.70 20.55
CA ARG A 180 24.91 -24.73 20.62
C ARG A 180 25.46 -25.51 21.83
N GLY A 181 24.60 -26.09 22.68
CA GLY A 181 24.97 -26.58 24.01
C GLY A 181 25.00 -25.46 25.06
N GLN A 182 25.15 -25.82 26.35
CA GLN A 182 25.03 -24.86 27.46
C GLN A 182 26.08 -23.72 27.38
N GLY A 183 25.63 -22.46 27.45
CA GLY A 183 26.46 -21.27 27.63
C GLY A 183 26.93 -20.56 26.36
N ALA A 184 26.50 -20.97 25.16
CA ALA A 184 26.80 -20.27 23.90
C ALA A 184 25.63 -19.37 23.47
N GLU A 185 25.87 -18.05 23.38
CA GLU A 185 24.88 -17.05 22.96
C GLU A 185 24.95 -16.74 21.45
N GLY A 186 23.83 -16.30 20.88
CA GLY A 186 23.72 -15.81 19.49
C GLY A 186 23.16 -16.83 18.49
N PRO A 187 22.85 -16.37 17.26
CA PRO A 187 22.13 -17.19 16.29
C PRO A 187 22.98 -18.34 15.72
N LEU A 188 22.28 -19.37 15.27
CA LEU A 188 22.82 -20.46 14.45
C LEU A 188 22.45 -20.26 12.98
N TRP A 189 23.34 -20.74 12.12
CA TRP A 189 23.25 -20.57 10.68
C TRP A 189 23.24 -21.92 10.02
N LYS A 190 22.29 -22.17 9.12
CA LYS A 190 22.23 -23.41 8.34
C LYS A 190 21.84 -23.12 6.90
N SER A 191 22.68 -23.56 5.96
CA SER A 191 22.37 -23.47 4.54
C SER A 191 21.16 -24.35 4.22
N LEU A 192 20.13 -23.77 3.62
CA LEU A 192 18.92 -24.45 3.18
C LEU A 192 19.13 -25.06 1.79
N GLY A 193 19.60 -24.26 0.84
CA GLY A 193 19.77 -24.73 -0.55
C GLY A 193 19.69 -23.62 -1.60
N LEU A 194 19.88 -24.02 -2.86
CA LEU A 194 19.81 -23.12 -4.03
C LEU A 194 18.45 -23.22 -4.71
N VAL A 195 17.73 -22.10 -4.85
CA VAL A 195 16.48 -22.05 -5.63
C VAL A 195 16.79 -22.27 -7.11
N GLN A 196 16.10 -23.23 -7.72
CA GLN A 196 16.36 -23.62 -9.10
C GLN A 196 15.79 -22.59 -10.08
N ILE A 197 16.54 -22.36 -11.16
CA ILE A 197 16.15 -21.53 -12.32
C ILE A 197 15.61 -20.13 -11.98
N GLN A 198 16.16 -19.48 -10.95
CA GLN A 198 15.83 -18.11 -10.57
C GLN A 198 15.98 -17.12 -11.74
N ALA A 199 15.01 -16.22 -11.89
CA ALA A 199 15.03 -15.09 -12.84
C ALA A 199 15.17 -13.75 -12.09
N ARG A 200 14.30 -13.53 -11.09
CA ARG A 200 14.32 -12.36 -10.21
C ARG A 200 13.85 -12.75 -8.81
N TYR A 201 14.14 -11.93 -7.82
CA TYR A 201 13.57 -12.08 -6.47
C TYR A 201 13.17 -10.74 -5.86
N VAL A 202 12.25 -10.81 -4.91
CA VAL A 202 11.97 -9.77 -3.93
C VAL A 202 12.01 -10.40 -2.53
N ALA A 203 12.72 -9.77 -1.61
CA ALA A 203 12.79 -10.18 -0.21
C ALA A 203 12.40 -9.02 0.69
N PHE A 204 11.76 -9.31 1.83
CA PHE A 204 11.43 -8.31 2.85
C PHE A 204 12.47 -8.41 3.96
N ALA A 205 13.45 -7.52 3.89
CA ALA A 205 14.63 -7.53 4.73
C ALA A 205 14.54 -6.50 5.85
N GLN A 206 15.09 -6.83 7.02
CA GLN A 206 15.20 -5.93 8.16
C GLN A 206 16.27 -4.86 7.85
N LEU A 207 15.87 -3.72 7.29
CA LEU A 207 16.80 -2.66 6.85
C LEU A 207 17.40 -1.92 8.03
N GLU A 208 16.55 -1.70 9.04
CA GLU A 208 16.89 -1.16 10.34
C GLU A 208 16.16 -1.99 11.40
N PRO A 209 16.58 -1.99 12.67
CA PRO A 209 15.93 -2.77 13.72
C PRO A 209 14.39 -2.63 13.77
N PRO A 210 13.78 -1.43 13.59
CA PRO A 210 12.32 -1.29 13.54
C PRO A 210 11.66 -1.61 12.20
N TRP A 211 12.40 -1.59 11.08
CA TRP A 211 11.83 -1.47 9.73
C TRP A 211 12.24 -2.62 8.82
N ILE A 212 11.24 -3.27 8.22
CA ILE A 212 11.46 -4.08 7.03
C ILE A 212 11.38 -3.21 5.78
N GLY A 213 12.05 -3.65 4.74
CA GLY A 213 11.94 -3.06 3.42
C GLY A 213 12.27 -4.06 2.33
N PRO A 214 11.76 -3.82 1.12
CA PRO A 214 12.02 -4.68 -0.03
C PRO A 214 13.50 -4.65 -0.45
N ARG A 215 13.97 -5.81 -0.90
CA ARG A 215 15.25 -6.03 -1.58
C ARG A 215 14.99 -6.82 -2.85
N HIS A 216 15.43 -6.29 -3.98
CA HIS A 216 15.26 -6.94 -5.28
C HIS A 216 16.61 -7.36 -5.86
N GLY A 217 16.58 -8.41 -6.67
CA GLY A 217 17.70 -8.76 -7.51
C GLY A 217 17.31 -9.79 -8.57
N ASP A 218 18.32 -10.32 -9.23
CA ASP A 218 18.17 -11.03 -10.50
C ASP A 218 18.32 -12.54 -10.32
N ASP A 219 19.10 -13.21 -11.17
CA ASP A 219 19.32 -14.65 -11.13
C ASP A 219 20.37 -15.10 -10.09
N PHE A 220 20.95 -14.14 -9.36
CA PHE A 220 21.83 -14.37 -8.22
C PHE A 220 21.23 -13.77 -6.95
N LEU A 221 20.89 -14.61 -5.96
CA LEU A 221 20.33 -14.17 -4.69
C LEU A 221 21.42 -13.55 -3.80
N TYR A 222 21.23 -12.29 -3.40
CA TYR A 222 22.13 -11.59 -2.48
C TYR A 222 21.33 -10.80 -1.45
N LEU A 223 21.36 -11.27 -0.20
CA LEU A 223 20.71 -10.66 0.94
C LEU A 223 21.79 -10.20 1.92
N ALA A 224 22.08 -8.91 1.90
CA ALA A 224 23.01 -8.29 2.85
C ALA A 224 22.41 -8.24 4.25
N GLU A 225 21.11 -7.93 4.34
CA GLU A 225 20.32 -7.92 5.55
C GLU A 225 19.51 -9.21 5.69
N GLY A 226 19.12 -9.56 6.92
CA GLY A 226 18.27 -10.72 7.17
C GLY A 226 16.82 -10.46 6.77
N ALA A 227 16.22 -11.39 6.02
CA ALA A 227 14.87 -11.27 5.49
C ALA A 227 13.85 -12.18 6.19
N VAL A 228 12.66 -11.65 6.46
CA VAL A 228 11.56 -12.44 7.04
C VAL A 228 10.99 -13.42 6.02
N LEU A 229 11.02 -13.04 4.73
CA LEU A 229 10.65 -13.90 3.62
C LEU A 229 11.32 -13.43 2.32
N CYS A 230 11.44 -14.36 1.37
CA CYS A 230 11.96 -14.13 0.02
C CYS A 230 11.05 -14.83 -1.00
N SER A 231 10.62 -14.09 -2.01
CA SER A 231 9.84 -14.59 -3.14
C SER A 231 10.68 -14.55 -4.41
N VAL A 232 10.78 -15.68 -5.08
CA VAL A 232 11.59 -15.88 -6.28
C VAL A 232 10.68 -16.12 -7.47
N LEU A 233 10.78 -15.25 -8.48
CA LEU A 233 10.26 -15.51 -9.82
C LEU A 233 11.27 -16.38 -10.57
N ARG A 234 10.82 -17.54 -11.03
CA ARG A 234 11.62 -18.47 -11.82
C ARG A 234 11.55 -18.14 -13.32
N LYS A 235 12.52 -18.67 -14.08
CA LYS A 235 12.61 -18.54 -15.55
C LYS A 235 11.43 -19.20 -16.29
N ASP A 236 10.68 -20.07 -15.62
CA ASP A 236 9.42 -20.65 -16.10
C ASP A 236 8.17 -19.84 -15.72
N GLY A 237 8.33 -18.69 -15.05
CA GLY A 237 7.25 -17.79 -14.64
C GLY A 237 6.49 -18.24 -13.39
N ILE A 238 6.90 -19.34 -12.75
CA ILE A 238 6.34 -19.81 -11.48
C ILE A 238 7.00 -19.07 -10.33
N VAL A 239 6.24 -18.76 -9.29
CA VAL A 239 6.73 -18.09 -8.07
C VAL A 239 6.97 -19.11 -6.97
N VAL A 240 8.12 -19.01 -6.31
CA VAL A 240 8.48 -19.76 -5.11
C VAL A 240 8.70 -18.78 -3.96
N THR A 241 7.85 -18.82 -2.95
CA THR A 241 8.00 -18.00 -1.74
C THR A 241 8.54 -18.85 -0.60
N ILE A 242 9.55 -18.35 0.09
CA ILE A 242 10.23 -19.00 1.21
C ILE A 242 10.15 -18.06 2.40
N ALA A 243 9.64 -18.53 3.53
CA ALA A 243 9.52 -17.77 4.76
C ALA A 243 10.21 -18.49 5.93
N ALA A 244 10.92 -17.71 6.75
CA ALA A 244 11.49 -18.14 8.02
C ALA A 244 10.62 -17.58 9.16
N PRO A 245 9.59 -18.32 9.61
CA PRO A 245 8.67 -17.82 10.61
C PRO A 245 9.36 -17.71 11.98
N SER A 246 9.14 -16.60 12.68
CA SER A 246 9.59 -16.44 14.06
C SER A 246 8.45 -16.78 15.02
N ILE A 247 8.46 -17.98 15.58
CA ILE A 247 7.34 -18.54 16.37
C ILE A 247 7.81 -18.86 17.77
N GLY A 248 7.00 -18.49 18.77
CA GLY A 248 7.37 -18.69 20.16
C GLY A 248 8.67 -17.94 20.45
N ASN A 249 9.61 -18.62 21.09
CA ASN A 249 10.90 -18.03 21.45
C ASN A 249 11.97 -18.25 20.36
N ILE A 250 11.56 -18.61 19.15
CA ILE A 250 12.46 -18.79 18.01
C ILE A 250 12.36 -17.58 17.10
N ARG A 251 13.46 -16.84 16.99
CA ARG A 251 13.65 -15.82 15.95
C ARG A 251 14.32 -16.47 14.74
N ALA A 252 13.85 -16.18 13.53
CA ALA A 252 14.42 -16.71 12.30
C ALA A 252 14.42 -15.68 11.17
N LEU A 253 15.48 -15.69 10.35
CA LEU A 253 15.69 -14.83 9.18
C LEU A 253 16.36 -15.61 8.05
N LEU A 254 16.19 -15.12 6.82
CA LEU A 254 16.79 -15.63 5.59
C LEU A 254 17.93 -14.72 5.14
N HIS A 255 19.04 -15.33 4.76
CA HIS A 255 20.23 -14.70 4.20
C HIS A 255 20.65 -15.43 2.93
N SER A 256 21.70 -14.94 2.28
CA SER A 256 22.37 -15.63 1.17
C SER A 256 23.84 -15.87 1.48
N ASP A 257 24.42 -16.95 0.95
CA ASP A 257 25.87 -17.14 0.91
C ASP A 257 26.51 -16.64 -0.40
N GLU A 258 27.84 -16.81 -0.51
CA GLU A 258 28.63 -16.42 -1.69
C GLU A 258 28.25 -17.18 -2.99
N HIS A 259 27.47 -18.26 -2.88
CA HIS A 259 26.97 -19.06 -4.00
C HIS A 259 25.50 -18.76 -4.33
N GLY A 260 24.89 -17.79 -3.65
CA GLY A 260 23.48 -17.46 -3.80
C GLY A 260 22.52 -18.48 -3.18
N ARG A 261 23.00 -19.37 -2.31
CA ARG A 261 22.15 -20.29 -1.56
C ARG A 261 21.46 -19.56 -0.42
N ILE A 262 20.23 -19.94 -0.13
CA ILE A 262 19.50 -19.46 1.05
C ILE A 262 20.15 -20.05 2.30
N VAL A 263 20.46 -19.19 3.26
CA VAL A 263 20.95 -19.57 4.59
C VAL A 263 19.95 -19.10 5.62
N VAL A 264 19.56 -19.98 6.52
CA VAL A 264 18.64 -19.67 7.62
C VAL A 264 19.45 -19.28 8.83
N GLU A 265 19.27 -18.06 9.31
CA GLU A 265 19.67 -17.63 10.65
C GLU A 265 18.51 -17.95 11.60
N ALA A 266 18.77 -18.66 12.70
CA ALA A 266 17.77 -18.87 13.73
C ALA A 266 18.36 -18.84 15.14
N GLN A 267 17.56 -18.37 16.09
CA GLN A 267 17.92 -18.25 17.49
C GLN A 267 16.76 -18.75 18.36
N ASP A 268 17.03 -19.74 19.22
CA ASP A 268 16.06 -20.31 20.16
C ASP A 268 16.34 -19.78 21.56
N ASP A 269 15.68 -18.67 21.91
CA ASP A 269 15.87 -18.03 23.21
C ASP A 269 15.26 -18.83 24.36
N GLY A 270 14.27 -19.68 24.05
CA GLY A 270 13.62 -20.54 25.03
C GLY A 270 14.43 -21.81 25.35
N ASN A 271 15.54 -22.05 24.66
CA ASN A 271 16.32 -23.30 24.75
C ASN A 271 15.43 -24.55 24.58
N THR A 272 14.43 -24.47 23.71
CA THR A 272 13.46 -25.54 23.46
C THR A 272 14.07 -26.75 22.76
N GLY A 273 15.19 -26.57 22.06
CA GLY A 273 15.79 -27.61 21.23
C GLY A 273 15.01 -27.88 19.95
N ALA A 274 14.16 -26.93 19.54
CA ALA A 274 13.39 -27.03 18.31
C ALA A 274 14.32 -27.04 17.07
N PRO A 275 13.94 -27.76 16.00
CA PRO A 275 14.66 -27.70 14.74
C PRO A 275 14.40 -26.38 14.00
N PHE A 276 15.23 -26.08 13.00
CA PHE A 276 14.90 -25.05 12.02
C PHE A 276 13.64 -25.45 11.28
N ARG A 277 12.72 -24.50 11.07
CA ARG A 277 11.49 -24.68 10.31
C ARG A 277 11.37 -23.57 9.27
N ILE A 278 11.17 -23.98 8.02
CA ILE A 278 10.96 -23.09 6.87
C ILE A 278 9.66 -23.48 6.19
N MET A 279 8.91 -22.50 5.70
CA MET A 279 7.79 -22.76 4.79
C MET A 279 8.18 -22.37 3.39
N LEU A 280 7.84 -23.25 2.45
CA LEU A 280 8.00 -23.01 1.02
C LEU A 280 6.65 -23.17 0.36
N SER A 281 6.26 -22.17 -0.42
CA SER A 281 5.04 -22.18 -1.22
C SER A 281 5.35 -21.99 -2.69
N VAL A 282 4.56 -22.61 -3.56
CA VAL A 282 4.65 -22.49 -5.02
C VAL A 282 3.30 -22.08 -5.57
N ALA A 283 3.25 -21.05 -6.40
CA ALA A 283 2.04 -20.63 -7.10
C ALA A 283 2.36 -19.90 -8.43
N ARG A 284 1.32 -19.49 -9.16
CA ARG A 284 1.46 -18.68 -10.39
C ARG A 284 1.91 -17.24 -10.11
N ASP A 285 1.64 -16.75 -8.92
CA ASP A 285 1.91 -15.37 -8.51
C ASP A 285 2.29 -15.35 -7.03
N MET A 286 2.88 -14.23 -6.61
CA MET A 286 3.35 -14.07 -5.24
C MET A 286 2.21 -13.99 -4.24
N GLU A 287 1.06 -13.43 -4.60
CA GLU A 287 -0.06 -13.22 -3.68
C GLU A 287 -0.63 -14.55 -3.19
N ASN A 288 -0.98 -15.44 -4.12
CA ASN A 288 -1.42 -16.80 -3.78
C ASN A 288 -0.34 -17.59 -3.04
N SER A 289 0.93 -17.44 -3.44
CA SER A 289 2.04 -18.14 -2.81
C SER A 289 2.22 -17.69 -1.34
N LEU A 290 2.18 -16.39 -1.10
CA LEU A 290 2.33 -15.80 0.23
C LEU A 290 1.11 -16.04 1.10
N GLU A 291 -0.10 -15.88 0.57
CA GLU A 291 -1.35 -16.14 1.31
C GLU A 291 -1.37 -17.56 1.88
N ALA A 292 -0.92 -18.56 1.11
CA ALA A 292 -0.83 -19.95 1.59
C ALA A 292 0.06 -20.09 2.84
N ILE A 293 1.20 -19.39 2.87
CA ILE A 293 2.11 -19.38 4.03
C ILE A 293 1.45 -18.64 5.21
N MET A 294 0.87 -17.47 4.94
CA MET A 294 0.33 -16.60 5.98
C MET A 294 -0.91 -17.19 6.65
N CYS A 295 -1.81 -17.84 5.90
CA CYS A 295 -2.97 -18.55 6.44
C CYS A 295 -2.55 -19.69 7.37
N HIS A 296 -1.54 -20.49 6.97
CA HIS A 296 -1.00 -21.57 7.82
C HIS A 296 -0.52 -21.04 9.17
N PHE A 297 0.23 -19.94 9.19
CA PHE A 297 0.76 -19.38 10.44
C PHE A 297 -0.25 -18.56 11.23
N ARG A 298 -1.30 -18.03 10.60
CA ARG A 298 -2.38 -17.35 11.28
C ARG A 298 -3.14 -18.31 12.19
N GLU A 299 -3.42 -19.53 11.72
CA GLU A 299 -4.01 -20.58 12.54
C GLU A 299 -3.12 -20.90 13.76
N GLU A 300 -1.81 -21.07 13.54
CA GLU A 300 -0.86 -21.35 14.61
C GLU A 300 -0.73 -20.21 15.63
N SER A 301 -0.72 -18.95 15.15
CA SER A 301 -0.67 -17.76 16.02
C SER A 301 -1.93 -17.64 16.88
N ASN A 302 -3.10 -17.86 16.27
CA ASN A 302 -4.41 -17.85 16.91
C ASN A 302 -4.53 -18.86 18.05
N ASP A 303 -3.90 -20.02 17.90
CA ASP A 303 -3.93 -21.11 18.88
C ASP A 303 -2.87 -20.96 19.98
N SER A 304 -1.98 -19.96 19.87
CA SER A 304 -0.95 -19.72 20.87
C SER A 304 -1.53 -19.30 22.23
N GLN A 305 -0.89 -19.77 23.31
CA GLN A 305 -1.32 -19.46 24.68
C GLN A 305 -1.38 -17.96 24.96
N LEU A 306 -0.46 -17.19 24.37
CA LEU A 306 -0.43 -15.73 24.48
C LEU A 306 -1.73 -15.10 23.97
N ILE A 307 -2.15 -15.45 22.75
CA ILE A 307 -3.37 -14.91 22.14
C ILE A 307 -4.60 -15.38 22.92
N GLN A 308 -4.65 -16.66 23.31
CA GLN A 308 -5.75 -17.21 24.11
C GLN A 308 -5.92 -16.47 25.45
N ASP A 309 -4.83 -16.09 26.09
CA ASP A 309 -4.89 -15.34 27.33
C ASP A 309 -5.37 -13.89 27.13
N ILE A 310 -4.90 -13.21 26.08
CA ILE A 310 -5.40 -11.86 25.73
C ILE A 310 -6.91 -11.94 25.49
N VAL A 311 -7.39 -12.94 24.73
CA VAL A 311 -8.82 -13.15 24.45
C VAL A 311 -9.59 -13.27 25.77
N ARG A 312 -9.13 -14.10 26.71
CA ARG A 312 -9.80 -14.30 28.00
C ARG A 312 -9.90 -13.02 28.83
N GLU A 313 -8.87 -12.17 28.78
CA GLU A 313 -8.81 -10.92 29.52
C GLU A 313 -9.65 -9.80 28.88
N THR A 314 -9.85 -9.81 27.56
CA THR A 314 -10.54 -8.73 26.82
C THR A 314 -11.98 -9.06 26.44
N THR A 315 -12.39 -10.33 26.45
CA THR A 315 -13.79 -10.74 26.17
C THR A 315 -14.81 -10.09 27.10
N LYS A 316 -14.38 -9.59 28.27
CA LYS A 316 -15.24 -8.89 29.24
C LYS A 316 -15.48 -7.40 28.93
N SER A 317 -14.74 -6.81 27.99
CA SER A 317 -14.74 -5.36 27.70
C SER A 317 -15.19 -5.01 26.27
N HIS A 318 -15.62 -5.99 25.46
CA HIS A 318 -15.93 -5.79 24.05
C HIS A 318 -17.34 -5.22 23.82
N ASP A 319 -17.45 -3.90 23.85
CA ASP A 319 -18.52 -3.13 23.18
C ASP A 319 -17.89 -2.10 22.21
N THR A 320 -16.83 -2.47 21.48
CA THR A 320 -16.36 -1.63 20.36
C THR A 320 -17.35 -1.78 19.21
N SER A 321 -18.10 -0.72 18.88
CA SER A 321 -18.85 -0.73 17.63
C SER A 321 -17.85 -0.63 16.45
N PRO A 322 -17.93 -1.51 15.44
CA PRO A 322 -17.13 -1.38 14.21
C PRO A 322 -17.20 0.03 13.60
N GLU A 323 -18.35 0.68 13.74
CA GLU A 323 -18.59 2.06 13.30
C GLU A 323 -17.67 3.09 13.97
N SER A 324 -17.41 2.98 15.28
CA SER A 324 -16.53 3.89 16.02
C SER A 324 -15.07 3.75 15.58
N TYR A 325 -14.66 2.53 15.24
CA TYR A 325 -13.32 2.25 14.74
C TYR A 325 -13.11 2.79 13.32
N GLU A 326 -14.05 2.50 12.41
CA GLU A 326 -14.00 3.04 11.04
C GLU A 326 -14.07 4.58 11.02
N LYS A 327 -14.86 5.19 11.92
CA LYS A 327 -14.92 6.65 12.08
C LYS A 327 -13.57 7.25 12.45
N TRP A 328 -12.80 6.59 13.32
CA TRP A 328 -11.45 7.01 13.71
C TRP A 328 -10.46 6.86 12.55
N LEU A 329 -10.49 5.73 11.84
CA LEU A 329 -9.61 5.47 10.69
C LEU A 329 -9.84 6.42 9.51
N ASP A 330 -11.11 6.77 9.25
CA ASP A 330 -11.48 7.69 8.18
C ASP A 330 -11.17 9.16 8.54
N GLY A 331 -10.92 9.48 9.80
CA GLY A 331 -10.67 10.85 10.23
C GLY A 331 -9.36 11.45 9.70
N LEU A 332 -9.38 12.72 9.29
CA LEU A 332 -8.13 13.45 9.02
C LEU A 332 -7.37 13.68 10.33
N VAL A 333 -6.12 13.18 10.39
CA VAL A 333 -5.27 13.27 11.57
C VAL A 333 -4.31 14.45 11.45
N PHE A 334 -4.15 15.24 12.52
CA PHE A 334 -3.02 16.15 12.68
C PHE A 334 -2.03 15.56 13.70
N CYS A 335 -0.79 15.36 13.27
CA CYS A 335 0.32 14.90 14.10
C CYS A 335 1.27 16.06 14.42
N THR A 336 1.60 16.26 15.70
CA THR A 336 2.39 17.41 16.15
C THR A 336 3.89 17.31 15.83
N TRP A 337 4.40 16.15 15.41
CA TRP A 337 5.84 15.86 15.30
C TRP A 337 6.64 16.87 14.44
N ASN A 338 6.47 16.85 13.11
CA ASN A 338 7.25 17.73 12.22
C ASN A 338 6.76 19.18 12.29
N GLY A 339 5.45 19.38 12.47
CA GLY A 339 4.83 20.71 12.44
C GLY A 339 5.17 21.59 13.66
N LEU A 340 5.22 21.02 14.86
CA LEU A 340 5.45 21.77 16.12
C LEU A 340 6.82 21.50 16.76
N GLY A 341 7.48 20.41 16.36
CA GLY A 341 8.78 19.99 16.85
C GLY A 341 8.75 19.42 18.27
N PRO A 342 9.92 19.03 18.80
CA PRO A 342 10.02 18.29 20.06
C PRO A 342 9.71 19.15 21.30
N ASP A 343 9.84 20.48 21.26
CA ASP A 343 9.53 21.35 22.41
C ASP A 343 8.03 21.63 22.54
N LEU A 344 7.23 20.58 22.75
CA LEU A 344 5.77 20.63 22.72
C LEU A 344 5.19 21.26 23.99
N THR A 345 4.15 22.09 23.84
CA THR A 345 3.43 22.73 24.95
C THR A 345 1.94 22.84 24.63
N GLU A 346 1.09 22.95 25.66
CA GLU A 346 -0.36 23.21 25.50
C GLU A 346 -0.62 24.40 24.58
N GLY A 347 0.12 25.51 24.76
CA GLY A 347 -0.05 26.72 23.96
C GLY A 347 0.23 26.52 22.46
N LYS A 348 1.30 25.78 22.12
CA LYS A 348 1.61 25.45 20.71
C LYS A 348 0.53 24.59 20.07
N VAL A 349 0.00 23.61 20.79
CA VAL A 349 -1.06 22.73 20.29
C VAL A 349 -2.32 23.55 20.01
N LEU A 350 -2.78 24.34 20.99
CA LEU A 350 -4.00 25.15 20.84
C LEU A 350 -3.86 26.18 19.71
N GLN A 351 -2.71 26.86 19.63
CA GLN A 351 -2.44 27.79 18.54
C GLN A 351 -2.46 27.10 17.17
N ALA A 352 -1.88 25.89 17.06
CA ALA A 352 -1.89 25.14 15.82
C ALA A 352 -3.30 24.77 15.36
N LEU A 353 -4.16 24.36 16.29
CA LEU A 353 -5.56 24.04 16.01
C LEU A 353 -6.37 25.27 15.58
N GLU A 354 -6.20 26.40 16.27
CA GLU A 354 -6.80 27.68 15.89
C GLU A 354 -6.37 28.09 14.47
N VAL A 355 -5.07 28.00 14.17
CA VAL A 355 -4.55 28.32 12.84
C VAL A 355 -5.08 27.37 11.77
N LEU A 356 -5.17 26.06 12.04
CA LEU A 356 -5.77 25.10 11.11
C LEU A 356 -7.22 25.46 10.78
N GLU A 357 -8.03 25.74 11.81
CA GLU A 357 -9.43 26.11 11.66
C GLU A 357 -9.61 27.44 10.92
N ASP A 358 -8.82 28.46 11.26
CA ASP A 358 -8.82 29.77 10.59
C ASP A 358 -8.49 29.66 9.09
N HIS A 359 -7.68 28.67 8.70
CA HIS A 359 -7.35 28.39 7.30
C HIS A 359 -8.33 27.40 6.65
N GLY A 360 -9.37 26.96 7.34
CA GLY A 360 -10.39 26.05 6.81
C GLY A 360 -9.97 24.58 6.77
N VAL A 361 -8.96 24.18 7.54
CA VAL A 361 -8.55 22.78 7.69
C VAL A 361 -9.27 22.15 8.88
N SER A 362 -10.34 21.42 8.59
CA SER A 362 -11.09 20.69 9.62
C SER A 362 -10.47 19.32 9.86
N ILE A 363 -9.86 19.09 11.01
CA ILE A 363 -9.37 17.77 11.45
C ILE A 363 -10.38 17.11 12.39
N SER A 364 -10.36 15.78 12.48
CA SER A 364 -11.18 15.04 13.46
C SER A 364 -10.35 14.30 14.51
N THR A 365 -9.06 14.12 14.24
CA THR A 365 -8.15 13.34 15.08
C THR A 365 -6.90 14.16 15.36
N LEU A 366 -6.54 14.31 16.63
CA LEU A 366 -5.28 14.93 17.06
C LEU A 366 -4.35 13.87 17.65
N LEU A 367 -3.13 13.76 17.12
CA LEU A 367 -2.06 12.97 17.71
C LEU A 367 -1.02 13.91 18.32
N ILE A 368 -0.96 13.92 19.65
CA ILE A 368 0.08 14.59 20.44
C ILE A 368 1.28 13.65 20.44
N ASP A 369 2.24 13.94 19.58
CA ASP A 369 3.46 13.13 19.43
C ASP A 369 4.43 13.39 20.60
N ASP A 370 5.68 12.92 20.47
CA ASP A 370 6.68 12.82 21.53
C ASP A 370 6.86 14.10 22.40
N ASN A 371 7.33 13.88 23.63
CA ASN A 371 7.74 14.86 24.64
C ASN A 371 6.60 15.56 25.42
N TRP A 372 5.44 14.91 25.54
CA TRP A 372 4.36 15.39 26.42
C TRP A 372 4.48 14.87 27.87
N GLN A 373 5.04 13.67 28.08
CA GLN A 373 5.12 13.00 29.39
C GLN A 373 6.29 13.47 30.26
N THR A 374 6.23 13.21 31.58
CA THR A 374 7.32 13.52 32.51
C THR A 374 8.50 12.57 32.33
N LEU A 375 9.65 13.16 32.02
CA LEU A 375 10.92 12.47 31.77
C LEU A 375 11.97 12.87 32.79
N ALA A 376 12.85 11.94 33.17
CA ALA A 376 13.97 12.19 34.08
C ALA A 376 15.26 11.48 33.60
N PRO A 377 16.44 11.84 34.14
CA PRO A 377 17.71 11.26 33.70
C PRO A 377 17.77 9.74 33.82
N THR A 378 18.51 9.14 32.90
CA THR A 378 18.98 7.74 32.95
C THR A 378 20.47 7.70 33.24
N GLU A 379 21.05 6.51 33.33
CA GLU A 379 22.52 6.34 33.42
C GLU A 379 23.28 6.86 32.18
N LEU A 380 22.57 7.09 31.06
CA LEU A 380 23.16 7.57 29.79
C LEU A 380 22.84 9.03 29.48
N ASP A 381 22.20 9.76 30.41
CA ASP A 381 21.83 11.16 30.19
C ASP A 381 23.06 12.09 30.27
N PHE A 382 23.88 12.05 29.21
CA PHE A 382 25.02 12.95 28.99
C PHE A 382 24.58 14.32 28.42
N GLY A 383 23.37 14.78 28.76
CA GLY A 383 22.80 16.04 28.26
C GLY A 383 22.13 15.93 26.90
N ASN A 384 21.86 14.71 26.42
CA ASN A 384 21.07 14.49 25.20
C ASN A 384 19.63 14.10 25.61
N PRO A 385 18.60 14.90 25.28
CA PRO A 385 17.20 14.68 25.69
C PRO A 385 16.64 13.30 25.32
N PHE A 386 17.15 12.74 24.24
CA PHE A 386 16.87 11.39 23.75
C PHE A 386 17.22 10.28 24.75
N TRP A 387 18.21 10.48 25.63
CA TRP A 387 18.57 9.50 26.66
C TRP A 387 17.74 9.59 27.93
N ARG A 388 16.72 10.44 28.00
CA ARG A 388 15.86 10.52 29.17
C ARG A 388 15.01 9.25 29.31
N GLY A 389 14.53 9.00 30.52
CA GLY A 389 13.70 7.85 30.84
C GLY A 389 12.30 8.28 31.27
N PHE A 390 11.34 7.38 31.08
CA PHE A 390 9.96 7.60 31.52
C PHE A 390 9.90 7.57 33.07
N ALA A 391 9.40 8.66 33.67
CA ALA A 391 9.50 8.87 35.13
C ALA A 391 8.15 8.93 35.85
N ASP A 392 7.13 9.51 35.21
CA ASP A 392 5.76 9.64 35.74
C ASP A 392 4.78 9.71 34.56
N PHE A 393 3.58 9.14 34.73
CA PHE A 393 2.48 9.21 33.74
C PHE A 393 2.01 10.64 33.48
N LYS A 394 2.23 11.56 34.43
CA LYS A 394 1.83 12.96 34.32
C LYS A 394 2.55 13.69 33.18
N PRO A 395 1.90 14.67 32.54
CA PRO A 395 2.56 15.49 31.54
C PRO A 395 3.60 16.42 32.15
N THR A 396 4.49 16.96 31.31
CA THR A 396 5.48 17.96 31.70
C THR A 396 4.86 19.30 32.11
N GLU A 397 5.69 20.21 32.64
CA GLU A 397 5.30 21.60 32.92
C GLU A 397 4.84 22.38 31.67
N GLY A 398 5.07 21.86 30.45
CA GLY A 398 4.51 22.39 29.21
C GLY A 398 2.99 22.28 29.11
N PHE A 399 2.35 21.52 30.02
CA PHE A 399 0.91 21.34 30.14
C PHE A 399 0.45 21.75 31.55
N PRO A 400 0.37 23.07 31.85
CA PRO A 400 0.20 23.59 33.21
C PRO A 400 -1.12 23.16 33.88
N ASN A 401 -2.13 22.79 33.08
CA ASN A 401 -3.43 22.33 33.57
C ASN A 401 -3.62 20.81 33.41
N GLY A 402 -2.53 20.05 33.18
CA GLY A 402 -2.61 18.64 32.84
C GLY A 402 -3.13 18.38 31.43
N LEU A 403 -3.11 17.11 31.01
CA LEU A 403 -3.67 16.69 29.72
C LEU A 403 -5.19 16.87 29.71
N ASP A 404 -5.87 16.59 30.83
CA ASP A 404 -7.32 16.73 30.95
C ASP A 404 -7.79 18.18 30.76
N GLY A 405 -7.05 19.16 31.29
CA GLY A 405 -7.30 20.59 31.08
C GLY A 405 -7.24 20.96 29.60
N MET A 406 -6.15 20.60 28.94
CA MET A 406 -5.95 20.86 27.50
C MET A 406 -6.98 20.12 26.64
N ILE A 407 -7.22 18.83 26.87
CA ILE A 407 -8.20 18.03 26.12
C ILE A 407 -9.62 18.58 26.27
N ARG A 408 -10.06 18.97 27.47
CA ARG A 408 -11.36 19.62 27.66
C ARG A 408 -11.47 20.93 26.90
N ARG A 409 -10.38 21.69 26.84
CA ARG A 409 -10.31 22.94 26.08
C ARG A 409 -10.40 22.68 24.58
N VAL A 410 -9.63 21.73 24.05
CA VAL A 410 -9.69 21.30 22.65
C VAL A 410 -11.11 20.86 22.27
N LYS A 411 -11.75 19.99 23.06
CA LYS A 411 -13.12 19.52 22.77
C LYS A 411 -14.17 20.63 22.81
N LYS A 412 -13.93 21.69 23.59
CA LYS A 412 -14.82 22.84 23.70
C LYS A 412 -14.62 23.84 22.54
N GLU A 413 -13.37 24.12 22.20
CA GLU A 413 -12.98 25.14 21.21
C GLU A 413 -13.03 24.58 19.78
N HIS A 414 -12.75 23.28 19.60
CA HIS A 414 -12.71 22.58 18.31
C HIS A 414 -13.57 21.30 18.34
N PRO A 415 -14.92 21.42 18.32
CA PRO A 415 -15.85 20.32 18.57
C PRO A 415 -15.83 19.21 17.49
N LEU A 416 -15.22 19.46 16.33
CA LEU A 416 -15.03 18.45 15.28
C LEU A 416 -13.96 17.41 15.63
N ILE A 417 -13.07 17.70 16.59
CA ILE A 417 -12.04 16.80 17.07
C ILE A 417 -12.66 15.79 18.05
N SER A 418 -12.97 14.59 17.56
CA SER A 418 -13.55 13.52 18.38
C SER A 418 -12.48 12.69 19.09
N ASP A 419 -11.36 12.46 18.42
CA ASP A 419 -10.32 11.54 18.87
C ASP A 419 -9.02 12.29 19.16
N ILE A 420 -8.46 12.08 20.36
CA ILE A 420 -7.21 12.70 20.79
C ILE A 420 -6.33 11.60 21.37
N GLY A 421 -5.16 11.44 20.79
CA GLY A 421 -4.21 10.39 21.15
C GLY A 421 -2.85 10.95 21.53
N VAL A 422 -2.08 10.10 22.21
CA VAL A 422 -0.72 10.43 22.66
C VAL A 422 0.29 9.38 22.20
N TRP A 423 1.50 9.82 21.95
CA TRP A 423 2.66 8.95 21.68
C TRP A 423 3.30 8.42 22.97
N HIS A 424 3.77 7.18 22.98
CA HIS A 424 4.68 6.68 24.00
C HIS A 424 5.55 5.54 23.42
N ALA A 425 6.72 5.27 24.01
CA ALA A 425 7.47 4.07 23.67
C ALA A 425 6.92 2.83 24.42
N LEU A 426 7.06 1.64 23.84
CA LEU A 426 6.64 0.38 24.49
C LEU A 426 7.52 0.05 25.71
N PHE A 427 8.81 0.35 25.62
CA PHE A 427 9.80 0.01 26.63
C PHE A 427 10.25 1.23 27.44
N GLY A 428 9.29 1.96 28.01
CA GLY A 428 9.54 3.20 28.76
C GLY A 428 9.52 4.43 27.86
N TYR A 429 10.65 5.11 27.74
CA TYR A 429 10.92 6.17 26.76
C TYR A 429 12.07 5.73 25.84
N TRP A 430 12.55 6.60 24.97
CA TRP A 430 13.75 6.32 24.16
C TRP A 430 14.98 5.89 24.98
N GLY A 431 15.14 6.39 26.21
CA GLY A 431 16.18 5.97 27.15
C GLY A 431 15.80 4.82 28.09
N GLY A 432 14.61 4.23 27.94
CA GLY A 432 14.04 3.27 28.90
C GLY A 432 13.27 3.93 30.03
N LEU A 433 13.29 3.35 31.23
CA LEU A 433 12.77 3.97 32.44
C LEU A 433 13.81 4.91 33.09
N ALA A 434 13.33 5.96 33.75
CA ALA A 434 14.20 6.84 34.51
C ALA A 434 14.90 6.10 35.67
N LYS A 435 16.06 6.61 36.11
CA LYS A 435 16.77 6.05 37.26
C LYS A 435 15.96 6.16 38.55
N GLU A 436 15.29 7.30 38.71
CA GLU A 436 14.47 7.70 39.85
C GLU A 436 13.17 8.32 39.32
N GLY A 437 12.08 8.20 40.07
CA GLY A 437 10.77 8.75 39.66
C GLY A 437 9.60 7.91 40.17
N TRP A 438 8.40 8.45 40.00
CA TRP A 438 7.18 7.83 40.51
C TRP A 438 6.97 6.40 39.97
N ILE A 439 7.30 6.15 38.70
CA ILE A 439 7.16 4.82 38.10
C ILE A 439 8.04 3.79 38.84
N VAL A 440 9.33 4.06 39.04
CA VAL A 440 10.23 3.10 39.69
C VAL A 440 9.94 2.91 41.18
N ASP A 441 9.26 3.86 41.81
CA ASP A 441 8.81 3.78 43.21
C ASP A 441 7.52 2.93 43.39
N ASN A 442 6.72 2.76 42.32
CA ASN A 442 5.39 2.13 42.39
C ASN A 442 5.30 0.78 41.69
N TYR A 443 6.30 0.39 40.90
CA TYR A 443 6.35 -0.88 40.19
C TYR A 443 7.68 -1.60 40.44
N GLU A 444 7.64 -2.93 40.49
CA GLU A 444 8.83 -3.77 40.60
C GLU A 444 9.67 -3.64 39.32
N THR A 445 10.90 -3.13 39.46
CA THR A 445 11.84 -2.91 38.35
C THR A 445 13.15 -3.65 38.53
N PHE A 446 13.85 -3.87 37.41
CA PHE A 446 15.18 -4.48 37.37
C PHE A 446 15.97 -3.95 36.17
N ASP A 447 17.30 -4.10 36.22
CA ASP A 447 18.17 -3.70 35.11
C ASP A 447 18.44 -4.89 34.19
N VAL A 448 18.29 -4.68 32.89
CA VAL A 448 18.63 -5.64 31.83
C VAL A 448 19.74 -5.08 30.94
N ASP A 449 20.60 -5.95 30.43
CA ASP A 449 21.62 -5.57 29.45
C ASP A 449 20.97 -5.54 28.04
N GLY A 450 21.19 -4.48 27.28
CA GLY A 450 20.65 -4.34 25.92
C GLY A 450 21.28 -3.20 25.14
N LYS A 451 20.61 -2.75 24.09
CA LYS A 451 20.98 -1.54 23.34
C LYS A 451 19.87 -0.50 23.39
N LEU A 452 20.27 0.76 23.50
CA LEU A 452 19.40 1.91 23.26
C LEU A 452 19.83 2.62 21.97
N TYR A 453 18.88 3.27 21.27
CA TYR A 453 19.10 3.87 19.94
C TYR A 453 19.83 2.94 18.97
N TYR A 454 19.48 1.65 18.98
CA TYR A 454 19.96 0.61 18.05
C TYR A 454 21.46 0.26 18.13
N ALA A 455 22.25 1.03 18.87
CA ALA A 455 23.70 0.96 18.76
C ALA A 455 24.45 1.11 20.08
N VAL A 456 23.84 1.67 21.13
CA VAL A 456 24.55 1.98 22.39
C VAL A 456 24.32 0.88 23.41
N PRO A 457 25.30 -0.01 23.66
CA PRO A 457 25.16 -1.07 24.66
C PRO A 457 25.13 -0.46 26.06
N THR A 458 24.15 -0.84 26.86
CA THR A 458 23.92 -0.24 28.17
C THR A 458 23.07 -1.14 29.07
N LYS A 459 22.93 -0.74 30.33
CA LYS A 459 21.90 -1.22 31.23
C LYS A 459 20.64 -0.40 31.05
N ILE A 460 19.52 -1.08 30.84
CA ILE A 460 18.20 -0.49 30.67
C ILE A 460 17.34 -0.94 31.84
N LYS A 461 16.68 0.00 32.50
CA LYS A 461 15.75 -0.33 33.57
C LYS A 461 14.38 -0.71 32.97
N SER A 462 13.86 -1.86 33.36
CA SER A 462 12.57 -2.40 32.91
C SER A 462 11.64 -2.68 34.10
N ILE A 463 10.32 -2.60 33.87
CA ILE A 463 9.33 -3.23 34.74
C ILE A 463 9.47 -4.75 34.65
N THR A 464 9.28 -5.46 35.77
CA THR A 464 9.25 -6.94 35.76
C THR A 464 8.01 -7.48 35.06
N ALA A 465 8.11 -8.68 34.47
CA ALA A 465 6.97 -9.30 33.78
C ALA A 465 5.71 -9.47 34.67
N LYS A 466 5.89 -9.61 35.98
CA LYS A 466 4.80 -9.73 36.96
C LYS A 466 3.99 -8.44 37.11
N ASP A 467 4.64 -7.28 37.04
CA ASP A 467 4.01 -5.97 37.24
C ASP A 467 3.60 -5.30 35.92
N LEU A 468 3.97 -5.86 34.77
CA LEU A 468 3.69 -5.24 33.46
C LEU A 468 2.20 -5.08 33.14
N ASP A 469 1.38 -6.10 33.39
CA ASP A 469 -0.07 -6.01 33.17
C ASP A 469 -0.68 -4.89 34.03
N LYS A 470 -0.21 -4.75 35.29
CA LYS A 470 -0.64 -3.68 36.19
C LYS A 470 -0.15 -2.31 35.72
N PHE A 471 1.10 -2.20 35.30
CA PHE A 471 1.69 -0.97 34.80
C PHE A 471 0.93 -0.41 33.60
N TYR A 472 0.67 -1.23 32.59
CA TYR A 472 -0.08 -0.80 31.40
C TYR A 472 -1.55 -0.52 31.69
N ASP A 473 -2.18 -1.31 32.56
CA ASP A 473 -3.58 -1.06 32.97
C ASP A 473 -3.71 0.27 33.73
N ASP A 474 -2.82 0.54 34.69
CA ASP A 474 -2.79 1.81 35.43
C ASP A 474 -2.45 2.99 34.49
N PHE A 475 -1.48 2.83 33.59
CA PHE A 475 -1.08 3.88 32.65
C PHE A 475 -2.22 4.26 31.71
N TYR A 476 -2.89 3.27 31.11
CA TYR A 476 -3.98 3.54 30.17
C TYR A 476 -5.27 3.94 30.87
N THR A 477 -5.52 3.47 32.09
CA THR A 477 -6.58 4.01 32.96
C THR A 477 -6.35 5.51 33.21
N TYR A 478 -5.11 5.89 33.54
CA TYR A 478 -4.74 7.29 33.70
C TYR A 478 -5.01 8.07 32.41
N LEU A 479 -4.48 7.65 31.26
CA LEU A 479 -4.68 8.34 29.98
C LEU A 479 -6.17 8.48 29.61
N ALA A 480 -6.95 7.41 29.73
CA ALA A 480 -8.38 7.43 29.50
C ALA A 480 -9.10 8.42 30.45
N SER A 481 -8.68 8.50 31.72
CA SER A 481 -9.20 9.49 32.67
C SER A 481 -8.88 10.94 32.30
N GLN A 482 -7.79 11.16 31.55
CA GLN A 482 -7.45 12.48 30.99
C GLN A 482 -8.29 12.81 29.73
N GLY A 483 -9.01 11.84 29.18
CA GLY A 483 -9.83 12.00 27.97
C GLY A 483 -9.12 11.62 26.67
N VAL A 484 -7.96 10.96 26.74
CA VAL A 484 -7.28 10.31 25.61
C VAL A 484 -8.15 9.17 25.07
N THR A 485 -8.24 9.03 23.75
CA THR A 485 -9.09 8.03 23.09
C THR A 485 -8.33 6.97 22.29
N PHE A 486 -7.04 7.20 22.00
CA PHE A 486 -6.16 6.25 21.33
C PHE A 486 -4.69 6.52 21.69
N VAL A 487 -3.79 5.61 21.33
CA VAL A 487 -2.34 5.76 21.58
C VAL A 487 -1.52 5.42 20.34
N LYS A 488 -0.35 6.03 20.18
CA LYS A 488 0.71 5.57 19.28
C LYS A 488 1.82 4.96 20.12
N ALA A 489 1.97 3.64 20.07
CA ALA A 489 3.04 2.92 20.73
C ALA A 489 4.22 2.76 19.78
N ASP A 490 5.36 3.30 20.16
CA ASP A 490 6.54 3.41 19.33
C ASP A 490 7.74 2.68 19.95
N VAL A 491 8.86 2.67 19.24
CA VAL A 491 10.10 2.02 19.67
C VAL A 491 9.88 0.55 20.07
N GLN A 492 8.90 -0.12 19.46
CA GLN A 492 8.49 -1.46 19.88
C GLN A 492 9.57 -2.51 19.65
N CYS A 493 10.44 -2.30 18.67
CA CYS A 493 11.62 -3.12 18.44
C CYS A 493 12.62 -3.15 19.61
N SER A 494 12.63 -2.19 20.55
CA SER A 494 13.68 -2.14 21.58
C SER A 494 13.71 -3.38 22.49
N VAL A 495 12.59 -4.07 22.67
CA VAL A 495 12.55 -5.32 23.47
C VAL A 495 13.30 -6.47 22.78
N THR A 496 13.57 -6.39 21.48
CA THR A 496 14.38 -7.38 20.75
C THR A 496 15.88 -7.09 20.86
N ASP A 497 16.27 -5.87 21.27
CA ASP A 497 17.66 -5.43 21.44
C ASP A 497 18.27 -5.82 22.81
N LEU A 498 17.52 -6.55 23.64
CA LEU A 498 18.01 -7.13 24.88
C LEU A 498 19.09 -8.18 24.58
N LYS A 499 20.12 -8.24 25.42
CA LYS A 499 21.32 -9.08 25.20
C LYS A 499 21.08 -10.54 25.54
N HIS A 500 20.45 -10.84 26.67
CA HIS A 500 20.32 -12.20 27.19
C HIS A 500 19.01 -12.87 26.76
N SER A 501 19.07 -14.17 26.48
CA SER A 501 17.93 -14.98 26.03
C SER A 501 16.82 -15.08 27.08
N ASP A 502 17.20 -15.16 28.35
CA ASP A 502 16.24 -15.26 29.46
C ASP A 502 15.39 -13.99 29.55
N ASP A 503 16.02 -12.81 29.39
CA ASP A 503 15.33 -11.53 29.37
C ASP A 503 14.39 -11.41 28.16
N ARG A 504 14.83 -11.79 26.96
CA ARG A 504 13.98 -11.80 25.76
C ARG A 504 12.78 -12.75 25.90
N THR A 505 13.02 -13.96 26.39
CA THR A 505 11.98 -14.99 26.60
C THR A 505 10.91 -14.52 27.58
N ILE A 506 11.29 -13.76 28.60
CA ILE A 506 10.37 -13.25 29.62
C ILE A 506 9.69 -11.97 29.16
N LEU A 507 10.45 -10.98 28.67
CA LEU A 507 9.97 -9.62 28.47
C LEU A 507 9.23 -9.43 27.14
N ILE A 508 9.68 -10.02 26.02
CA ILE A 508 9.03 -9.82 24.71
C ILE A 508 7.53 -10.21 24.76
N PRO A 509 7.15 -11.45 25.14
CA PRO A 509 5.74 -11.80 25.21
C PRO A 509 4.98 -11.04 26.30
N ALA A 510 5.63 -10.67 27.42
CA ALA A 510 4.98 -9.93 28.50
C ALA A 510 4.62 -8.50 28.12
N TYR A 511 5.53 -7.75 27.47
CA TYR A 511 5.24 -6.40 26.97
C TYR A 511 4.17 -6.43 25.87
N GLN A 512 4.27 -7.36 24.92
CA GLN A 512 3.27 -7.51 23.86
C GLN A 512 1.88 -7.81 24.44
N ARG A 513 1.79 -8.72 25.42
CA ARG A 513 0.54 -9.04 26.12
C ARG A 513 -0.04 -7.82 26.84
N ALA A 514 0.77 -7.17 27.68
CA ALA A 514 0.32 -6.10 28.54
C ALA A 514 -0.18 -4.91 27.70
N TRP A 515 0.58 -4.53 26.67
CA TRP A 515 0.18 -3.48 25.74
C TRP A 515 -1.09 -3.84 24.95
N MET A 516 -1.16 -5.03 24.35
CA MET A 516 -2.32 -5.45 23.57
C MET A 516 -3.59 -5.54 24.43
N THR A 517 -3.46 -6.07 25.65
CA THR A 517 -4.59 -6.19 26.59
C THR A 517 -5.08 -4.81 27.02
N ALA A 518 -4.17 -3.91 27.39
CA ALA A 518 -4.52 -2.57 27.83
C ALA A 518 -5.15 -1.73 26.71
N GLN A 519 -4.60 -1.77 25.49
CA GLN A 519 -5.14 -0.98 24.37
C GLN A 519 -6.55 -1.45 23.97
N LEU A 520 -6.80 -2.77 23.96
CA LEU A 520 -8.14 -3.31 23.68
C LEU A 520 -9.15 -2.92 24.76
N ARG A 521 -8.72 -2.93 26.03
CA ARG A 521 -9.58 -2.63 27.18
C ARG A 521 -9.95 -1.15 27.28
N HIS A 522 -8.97 -0.26 27.13
CA HIS A 522 -9.13 1.17 27.44
C HIS A 522 -9.41 2.03 26.21
N PHE A 523 -8.91 1.62 25.05
CA PHE A 523 -9.04 2.37 23.78
C PHE A 523 -9.79 1.61 22.71
N GLN A 524 -10.44 0.50 23.05
CA GLN A 524 -11.33 -0.23 22.16
C GLN A 524 -10.65 -0.73 20.86
N GLY A 525 -9.33 -0.92 20.87
CA GLY A 525 -8.57 -1.27 19.65
C GLY A 525 -7.89 -0.10 18.96
N LYS A 526 -8.23 1.15 19.31
CA LYS A 526 -7.64 2.36 18.72
C LYS A 526 -6.21 2.53 19.20
N ALA A 527 -5.27 1.94 18.46
CA ALA A 527 -3.84 2.08 18.69
C ALA A 527 -3.06 2.06 17.37
N ILE A 528 -1.99 2.85 17.32
CA ILE A 528 -0.99 2.81 16.25
C ILE A 528 0.24 2.08 16.78
N SER A 529 0.58 0.98 16.11
CA SER A 529 1.77 0.17 16.31
C SER A 529 2.88 0.70 15.40
N CYS A 530 3.84 1.40 16.00
CA CYS A 530 4.98 2.01 15.32
C CYS A 530 6.29 1.29 15.70
N MET A 531 7.27 1.29 14.78
CA MET A 531 8.56 0.60 14.95
C MET A 531 8.45 -0.90 15.30
N ALA A 532 7.41 -1.54 14.78
CA ALA A 532 6.97 -2.89 15.17
C ALA A 532 7.27 -3.97 14.12
N GLN A 533 8.04 -3.65 13.07
CA GLN A 533 8.31 -4.60 11.99
C GLN A 533 9.47 -5.54 12.33
N VAL A 534 9.46 -6.07 13.55
CA VAL A 534 10.40 -7.10 14.02
C VAL A 534 9.75 -8.49 13.90
N PRO A 535 10.51 -9.56 13.59
CA PRO A 535 9.95 -10.88 13.35
C PRO A 535 9.06 -11.39 14.48
N GLU A 536 9.44 -11.13 15.73
CA GLU A 536 8.74 -11.55 16.95
C GLU A 536 7.36 -10.90 17.11
N MET A 537 7.10 -9.78 16.42
CA MET A 537 5.80 -9.12 16.37
C MET A 537 5.01 -9.51 15.12
N LEU A 538 5.68 -9.52 13.96
CA LEU A 538 5.10 -9.82 12.65
C LEU A 538 4.41 -11.19 12.65
N TRP A 539 5.07 -12.22 13.17
CA TRP A 539 4.59 -13.61 13.14
C TRP A 539 3.69 -14.00 14.33
N ARG A 540 3.41 -13.06 15.23
CA ARG A 540 2.69 -13.29 16.48
C ARG A 540 1.52 -12.33 16.61
N ILE A 541 1.70 -11.20 17.29
CA ILE A 541 0.61 -10.28 17.65
C ILE A 541 -0.01 -9.59 16.42
N LEU A 542 0.78 -9.42 15.35
CA LEU A 542 0.31 -8.80 14.11
C LEU A 542 -0.29 -9.82 13.13
N LEU A 543 -0.14 -11.13 13.34
CA LEU A 543 -0.64 -12.14 12.40
C LEU A 543 -2.04 -12.69 12.77
N GLN A 544 -2.34 -12.77 14.07
CA GLN A 544 -3.62 -13.27 14.60
C GLN A 544 -4.83 -12.46 14.11
N ASP A 545 -6.02 -13.07 14.06
CA ASP A 545 -7.27 -12.41 13.62
C ASP A 545 -8.41 -12.46 14.65
N LYS A 546 -8.07 -12.64 15.94
CA LYS A 546 -9.03 -12.71 17.05
C LYS A 546 -9.55 -11.35 17.52
N PHE A 547 -8.87 -10.26 17.16
CA PHE A 547 -9.24 -8.90 17.54
C PHE A 547 -9.24 -7.97 16.33
N GLN A 548 -9.74 -6.75 16.52
CA GLN A 548 -9.69 -5.74 15.46
C GLN A 548 -8.26 -5.50 14.97
N PRO A 549 -8.06 -5.21 13.66
CA PRO A 549 -6.74 -4.97 13.11
C PRO A 549 -6.09 -3.76 13.76
N VAL A 550 -4.80 -3.84 14.10
CA VAL A 550 -4.07 -2.68 14.64
C VAL A 550 -3.62 -1.76 13.50
N VAL A 551 -3.57 -0.45 13.72
CA VAL A 551 -2.90 0.43 12.73
C VAL A 551 -1.40 0.18 12.82
N LEU A 552 -0.73 -0.19 11.74
CA LEU A 552 0.69 -0.54 11.70
C LEU A 552 1.44 0.44 10.82
N ARG A 553 2.48 1.08 11.36
CA ARG A 553 3.42 1.87 10.54
C ARG A 553 4.14 0.96 9.55
N ASN A 554 3.97 1.24 8.27
CA ASN A 554 4.33 0.33 7.18
C ASN A 554 5.70 0.63 6.52
N SER A 555 6.36 1.71 6.90
CA SER A 555 7.72 2.09 6.49
C SER A 555 8.46 2.86 7.59
N ASP A 556 9.68 3.30 7.29
CA ASP A 556 10.37 4.38 7.97
C ASP A 556 9.64 5.73 7.86
N ASP A 557 10.14 6.73 8.59
CA ASP A 557 9.54 8.04 8.70
C ASP A 557 9.56 8.84 7.38
N PHE A 558 8.60 9.73 7.23
CA PHE A 558 8.61 10.78 6.23
C PHE A 558 9.64 11.86 6.60
N PHE A 559 10.70 11.96 5.79
CA PHE A 559 11.75 12.95 5.94
C PHE A 559 11.57 14.12 4.96
N PRO A 560 10.91 15.24 5.35
CA PRO A 560 10.60 16.34 4.42
C PRO A 560 11.84 16.96 3.76
N GLU A 561 12.96 16.97 4.47
CA GLU A 561 14.20 17.64 4.04
C GLU A 561 15.13 16.74 3.21
N ILE A 562 14.75 15.48 2.95
CA ILE A 562 15.58 14.52 2.19
C ILE A 562 14.89 14.20 0.85
N PRO A 563 15.22 14.88 -0.25
CA PRO A 563 14.53 14.71 -1.54
C PRO A 563 14.49 13.27 -2.06
N ALA A 564 15.58 12.52 -1.87
CA ALA A 564 15.67 11.12 -2.30
C ALA A 564 14.74 10.18 -1.50
N SER A 565 14.27 10.59 -0.32
CA SER A 565 13.40 9.77 0.52
C SER A 565 11.97 9.69 -0.03
N HIS A 566 11.47 10.69 -0.77
CA HIS A 566 10.04 10.75 -1.15
C HIS A 566 9.60 9.61 -2.06
N SER A 567 10.34 9.35 -3.14
CA SER A 567 10.01 8.24 -4.03
C SER A 567 10.30 6.88 -3.37
N TRP A 568 11.34 6.81 -2.53
CA TRP A 568 11.65 5.62 -1.73
C TRP A 568 10.51 5.29 -0.76
N HIS A 569 9.98 6.27 -0.03
CA HIS A 569 8.90 6.13 0.96
C HIS A 569 7.67 5.48 0.34
N LEU A 570 7.21 6.00 -0.81
CA LEU A 570 6.06 5.42 -1.53
C LEU A 570 6.37 4.00 -2.02
N TRP A 571 7.56 3.80 -2.57
CA TRP A 571 7.96 2.52 -3.13
C TRP A 571 8.09 1.45 -2.05
N ALA A 572 8.75 1.76 -0.93
CA ALA A 572 8.89 0.89 0.23
C ALA A 572 7.52 0.53 0.82
N ASN A 573 6.63 1.51 1.02
CA ASN A 573 5.27 1.24 1.50
C ASN A 573 4.47 0.32 0.57
N ALA A 574 4.43 0.63 -0.73
CA ALA A 574 3.67 -0.12 -1.72
C ALA A 574 4.19 -1.56 -1.88
N HIS A 575 5.49 -1.78 -1.70
CA HIS A 575 6.08 -3.12 -1.73
C HIS A 575 5.90 -3.85 -0.41
N ASN A 576 6.15 -3.19 0.75
CA ASN A 576 5.91 -3.78 2.07
C ASN A 576 4.47 -4.28 2.19
N ALA A 577 3.51 -3.54 1.63
CA ALA A 577 2.10 -3.93 1.56
C ALA A 577 1.86 -5.29 0.88
N LEU A 578 2.75 -5.77 0.00
CA LEU A 578 2.66 -7.13 -0.55
C LEU A 578 2.67 -8.18 0.56
N PHE A 579 3.46 -7.96 1.60
CA PHE A 579 3.54 -8.82 2.78
C PHE A 579 2.62 -8.37 3.92
N THR A 580 2.71 -7.10 4.32
CA THR A 580 2.05 -6.60 5.52
C THR A 580 0.52 -6.57 5.42
N GLN A 581 -0.07 -6.59 4.21
CA GLN A 581 -1.52 -6.78 4.04
C GLN A 581 -2.03 -8.13 4.58
N HIS A 582 -1.15 -9.13 4.70
CA HIS A 582 -1.51 -10.45 5.24
C HIS A 582 -1.41 -10.51 6.77
N LEU A 583 -1.00 -9.41 7.41
CA LEU A 583 -1.12 -9.20 8.84
C LEU A 583 -2.54 -8.73 9.16
N ASN A 584 -2.95 -8.85 10.41
CA ASN A 584 -4.16 -8.23 10.92
C ASN A 584 -3.89 -6.76 11.26
N ALA A 585 -3.65 -5.96 10.21
CA ALA A 585 -3.28 -4.56 10.34
C ALA A 585 -3.95 -3.65 9.30
N VAL A 586 -4.18 -2.40 9.71
CA VAL A 586 -4.44 -1.27 8.80
C VAL A 586 -3.11 -0.56 8.56
N LEU A 587 -2.66 -0.44 7.31
CA LEU A 587 -1.32 0.04 7.00
C LEU A 587 -1.25 1.57 7.04
N ASP A 588 -0.50 2.13 7.99
CA ASP A 588 -0.20 3.55 8.10
C ASP A 588 1.06 3.89 7.31
N TRP A 589 0.90 4.75 6.29
CA TRP A 589 1.97 5.19 5.39
C TRP A 589 2.69 6.45 5.90
N ASP A 590 2.51 6.76 7.18
CA ASP A 590 3.08 7.87 7.91
C ASP A 590 2.49 9.25 7.56
N MET A 591 2.65 10.19 8.49
CA MET A 591 2.33 11.59 8.30
C MET A 591 3.13 12.21 7.15
N PHE A 592 2.64 13.33 6.62
CA PHE A 592 3.37 14.11 5.62
C PHE A 592 2.97 15.59 5.67
N GLN A 593 3.68 16.43 4.92
CA GLN A 593 3.36 17.85 4.78
C GLN A 593 2.65 18.11 3.43
N THR A 594 1.49 18.75 3.48
CA THR A 594 0.69 19.14 2.33
C THR A 594 1.32 20.32 1.60
N SER A 595 1.84 21.31 2.33
CA SER A 595 2.58 22.44 1.78
C SER A 595 4.05 22.07 1.55
N HIS A 596 4.27 21.14 0.62
CA HIS A 596 5.58 20.63 0.23
C HIS A 596 5.61 20.38 -1.28
N GLU A 597 6.80 20.39 -1.91
CA GLU A 597 6.91 20.13 -3.36
C GLU A 597 6.49 18.71 -3.78
N TYR A 598 6.54 17.76 -2.84
CA TYR A 598 5.98 16.41 -2.98
C TYR A 598 4.63 16.26 -2.25
N GLY A 599 3.98 17.35 -1.80
CA GLY A 599 2.76 17.30 -0.99
C GLY A 599 1.62 16.58 -1.71
N ALA A 600 1.29 16.99 -2.94
CA ALA A 600 0.27 16.33 -3.76
C ALA A 600 0.65 14.88 -4.13
N TYR A 601 1.95 14.61 -4.30
CA TYR A 601 2.50 13.28 -4.59
C TYR A 601 2.29 12.31 -3.41
N HIS A 602 2.59 12.75 -2.19
CA HIS A 602 2.32 11.98 -0.96
C HIS A 602 0.82 11.85 -0.69
N ALA A 603 0.04 12.92 -0.86
CA ALA A 603 -1.41 12.92 -0.70
C ALA A 603 -2.07 11.83 -1.55
N ALA A 604 -1.76 11.80 -2.86
CA ALA A 604 -2.30 10.80 -3.78
C ALA A 604 -1.98 9.35 -3.36
N ALA A 605 -0.76 9.11 -2.87
CA ALA A 605 -0.36 7.80 -2.38
C ALA A 605 -1.07 7.40 -1.09
N ARG A 606 -1.22 8.32 -0.11
CA ARG A 606 -1.96 8.06 1.13
C ARG A 606 -3.45 7.79 0.84
N CYS A 607 -4.08 8.51 -0.10
CA CYS A 607 -5.45 8.22 -0.50
C CYS A 607 -5.62 6.80 -1.06
N LEU A 608 -4.64 6.29 -1.81
CA LEU A 608 -4.64 4.93 -2.37
C LEU A 608 -4.25 3.84 -1.36
N SER A 609 -3.63 4.19 -0.24
CA SER A 609 -3.06 3.24 0.72
C SER A 609 -4.11 2.37 1.42
N GLY A 610 -5.35 2.86 1.55
CA GLY A 610 -6.40 2.25 2.38
C GLY A 610 -6.23 2.48 3.89
N GLY A 611 -5.14 3.16 4.30
CA GLY A 611 -4.83 3.53 5.68
C GLY A 611 -5.31 4.93 6.08
N PRO A 612 -5.06 5.32 7.35
CA PRO A 612 -5.36 6.67 7.82
C PRO A 612 -4.50 7.72 7.10
N ILE A 613 -5.03 8.95 6.98
CA ILE A 613 -4.28 10.08 6.42
C ILE A 613 -3.92 11.03 7.56
N SER A 614 -2.62 11.18 7.79
CA SER A 614 -2.07 12.09 8.80
C SER A 614 -1.27 13.20 8.15
N ILE A 615 -1.56 14.45 8.54
CA ILE A 615 -0.80 15.64 8.16
C ILE A 615 0.02 16.15 9.34
N THR A 616 1.18 16.72 9.07
CA THR A 616 2.08 17.30 10.07
C THR A 616 2.62 18.65 9.59
N ASP A 617 1.74 19.41 8.96
CA ASP A 617 2.04 20.73 8.44
C ASP A 617 2.48 21.69 9.55
N ILE A 618 3.38 22.60 9.19
CA ILE A 618 3.68 23.75 10.03
C ILE A 618 2.42 24.64 10.05
N PRO A 619 1.94 25.06 11.23
CA PRO A 619 0.75 25.93 11.32
C PRO A 619 0.84 27.14 10.40
N GLY A 620 -0.19 27.33 9.56
CA GLY A 620 -0.28 28.40 8.57
C GLY A 620 0.40 28.09 7.24
N LYS A 621 1.00 26.90 7.09
CA LYS A 621 1.56 26.38 5.84
C LYS A 621 0.84 25.10 5.44
N HIS A 622 -0.38 25.28 4.93
CA HIS A 622 -1.26 24.20 4.48
C HIS A 622 -1.58 24.40 3.00
N ASP A 623 -1.62 23.32 2.23
CA ASP A 623 -2.14 23.34 0.86
C ASP A 623 -3.60 22.86 0.86
N LEU A 624 -4.53 23.83 0.83
CA LEU A 624 -5.97 23.54 0.85
C LEU A 624 -6.43 22.82 -0.41
N ASP A 625 -5.81 23.08 -1.56
CA ASP A 625 -6.19 22.41 -2.81
C ASP A 625 -5.83 20.92 -2.74
N VAL A 626 -4.70 20.59 -2.11
CA VAL A 626 -4.31 19.19 -1.84
C VAL A 626 -5.21 18.57 -0.78
N ILE A 627 -5.45 19.24 0.35
CA ILE A 627 -6.34 18.73 1.42
C ILE A 627 -7.74 18.45 0.88
N ASN A 628 -8.31 19.39 0.13
CA ASN A 628 -9.63 19.24 -0.48
C ASN A 628 -9.71 18.10 -1.50
N GLN A 629 -8.59 17.62 -2.05
CA GLN A 629 -8.59 16.41 -2.91
C GLN A 629 -8.52 15.12 -2.10
N MET A 630 -8.00 15.14 -0.88
CA MET A 630 -7.83 13.95 -0.04
C MET A 630 -9.07 13.59 0.78
N VAL A 631 -9.77 14.61 1.28
CA VAL A 631 -10.85 14.44 2.24
C VAL A 631 -12.16 15.04 1.73
N ALA A 632 -13.27 14.60 2.31
CA ALA A 632 -14.60 15.13 2.05
C ALA A 632 -15.36 15.31 3.38
N PRO A 633 -16.28 16.28 3.49
CA PRO A 633 -17.11 16.44 4.67
C PRO A 633 -18.02 15.23 4.88
N SER A 634 -18.13 14.74 6.11
CA SER A 634 -19.08 13.69 6.47
C SER A 634 -20.51 14.23 6.67
N PRO A 635 -21.54 13.37 6.57
CA PRO A 635 -22.91 13.76 6.87
C PRO A 635 -23.19 14.10 8.34
N ASP A 636 -22.43 13.52 9.29
CA ASP A 636 -22.61 13.61 10.76
C ASP A 636 -22.08 14.90 11.39
N GLY A 637 -22.12 16.02 10.66
CA GLY A 637 -21.67 17.33 11.15
C GLY A 637 -20.44 17.89 10.44
N GLY A 638 -20.06 17.34 9.28
CA GLY A 638 -19.12 17.98 8.37
C GLY A 638 -17.64 17.85 8.74
N ARG A 639 -17.27 16.91 9.62
CA ARG A 639 -15.85 16.58 9.85
C ARG A 639 -15.22 16.06 8.55
N SER A 640 -13.94 16.32 8.36
CA SER A 640 -13.20 15.83 7.20
C SER A 640 -12.91 14.34 7.33
N ILE A 641 -13.31 13.56 6.32
CA ILE A 641 -13.02 12.14 6.23
C ILE A 641 -12.26 11.78 4.95
N ALA A 642 -11.28 10.89 5.07
CA ALA A 642 -10.58 10.26 3.97
C ALA A 642 -11.48 9.21 3.30
N LEU A 643 -11.45 9.17 1.97
CA LEU A 643 -12.18 8.19 1.17
C LEU A 643 -11.32 6.95 0.97
N ARG A 644 -11.15 6.16 2.04
CA ARG A 644 -10.27 4.99 2.05
C ARG A 644 -10.81 3.85 1.17
N PRO A 645 -10.05 3.38 0.17
CA PRO A 645 -10.30 2.11 -0.49
C PRO A 645 -9.67 0.95 0.32
N SER A 646 -9.53 -0.23 -0.28
CA SER A 646 -8.78 -1.35 0.29
C SER A 646 -7.26 -1.07 0.32
N VAL A 647 -6.49 -1.99 0.89
CA VAL A 647 -5.03 -1.84 1.03
C VAL A 647 -4.37 -1.61 -0.33
N GLY A 648 -3.66 -0.49 -0.45
CA GLY A 648 -2.87 -0.13 -1.63
C GLY A 648 -1.55 -0.89 -1.67
N LYS A 649 -1.24 -1.52 -2.82
CA LYS A 649 0.02 -2.25 -3.05
C LYS A 649 0.50 -2.11 -4.48
N THR A 650 1.75 -2.46 -4.76
CA THR A 650 2.20 -2.50 -6.15
C THR A 650 1.72 -3.76 -6.89
N PRO A 651 1.27 -3.67 -8.16
CA PRO A 651 1.07 -4.86 -8.99
C PRO A 651 2.38 -5.36 -9.64
N ARG A 652 3.48 -4.62 -9.47
CA ARG A 652 4.77 -4.85 -10.13
C ARG A 652 5.80 -5.44 -9.17
N VAL A 653 5.48 -6.61 -8.62
CA VAL A 653 6.21 -7.29 -7.53
C VAL A 653 7.74 -7.34 -7.72
N PHE A 654 8.19 -7.61 -8.95
CA PHE A 654 9.60 -7.86 -9.27
C PHE A 654 10.30 -6.70 -10.00
N ASP A 655 9.67 -5.52 -10.06
CA ASP A 655 10.31 -4.32 -10.60
C ASP A 655 11.25 -3.72 -9.55
N ARG A 656 12.50 -3.43 -9.93
CA ARG A 656 13.46 -2.82 -8.99
C ARG A 656 13.13 -1.33 -8.79
N TYR A 657 13.54 -0.77 -7.66
CA TYR A 657 13.24 0.63 -7.29
C TYR A 657 13.51 1.67 -8.38
N LEU A 658 14.68 1.59 -9.04
CA LEU A 658 15.09 2.55 -10.07
C LEU A 658 14.85 2.05 -11.51
N GLU A 659 14.23 0.88 -11.69
CA GLU A 659 14.17 0.22 -12.99
C GLU A 659 13.10 0.83 -13.92
N SER A 660 11.89 1.07 -13.42
CA SER A 660 10.75 1.53 -14.23
C SER A 660 10.68 3.04 -14.39
N GLY A 661 11.19 3.81 -13.42
CA GLY A 661 10.91 5.25 -13.27
C GLY A 661 9.45 5.59 -12.96
N VAL A 662 8.57 4.58 -12.83
CA VAL A 662 7.17 4.72 -12.44
C VAL A 662 6.79 3.67 -11.42
N LEU A 663 6.27 4.11 -10.28
CA LEU A 663 5.59 3.24 -9.32
C LEU A 663 4.10 3.17 -9.67
N LYS A 664 3.56 1.96 -9.79
CA LYS A 664 2.12 1.70 -9.83
C LYS A 664 1.65 1.29 -8.43
N ILE A 665 0.56 1.90 -7.96
CA ILE A 665 -0.14 1.51 -6.72
C ILE A 665 -1.58 1.17 -7.10
N VAL A 666 -2.02 -0.04 -6.78
CA VAL A 666 -3.39 -0.51 -7.07
C VAL A 666 -4.15 -0.75 -5.78
N SER A 667 -5.46 -0.48 -5.82
CA SER A 667 -6.40 -0.69 -4.73
C SER A 667 -7.82 -0.89 -5.30
N GLU A 668 -8.78 -1.29 -4.47
CA GLU A 668 -10.19 -1.42 -4.85
C GLU A 668 -11.12 -0.81 -3.83
N THR A 669 -12.21 -0.22 -4.30
CA THR A 669 -13.30 0.24 -3.42
C THR A 669 -14.16 -0.95 -2.94
N THR A 670 -15.01 -0.72 -1.94
CA THR A 670 -15.98 -1.72 -1.45
C THR A 670 -16.95 -2.21 -2.52
N LEU A 671 -17.23 -1.39 -3.56
CA LEU A 671 -18.10 -1.74 -4.68
C LEU A 671 -17.33 -2.31 -5.90
N GLY A 672 -16.05 -2.61 -5.76
CA GLY A 672 -15.26 -3.24 -6.82
C GLY A 672 -14.76 -2.29 -7.92
N THR A 673 -14.95 -0.96 -7.79
CA THR A 673 -14.21 0.01 -8.62
C THR A 673 -12.71 -0.16 -8.38
N LYS A 674 -11.95 -0.33 -9.46
CA LYS A 674 -10.51 -0.57 -9.41
C LYS A 674 -9.77 0.76 -9.55
N LEU A 675 -8.79 0.98 -8.69
CA LEU A 675 -8.00 2.21 -8.63
C LEU A 675 -6.55 1.89 -8.99
N MET A 676 -5.93 2.72 -9.83
CA MET A 676 -4.50 2.65 -10.12
C MET A 676 -3.90 4.06 -10.08
N GLY A 677 -3.00 4.27 -9.12
CA GLY A 677 -2.12 5.42 -9.09
C GLY A 677 -0.83 5.16 -9.85
N LEU A 678 -0.38 6.16 -10.59
CA LEU A 678 0.87 6.18 -11.34
C LEU A 678 1.73 7.30 -10.80
N PHE A 679 2.96 7.00 -10.38
CA PHE A 679 3.84 7.95 -9.72
C PHE A 679 5.19 7.99 -10.41
N ASN A 680 5.62 9.17 -10.88
CA ASN A 680 6.95 9.32 -11.45
C ASN A 680 8.01 9.29 -10.34
N THR A 681 8.79 8.22 -10.30
CA THR A 681 9.89 8.04 -9.34
C THR A 681 11.24 8.49 -9.90
N GLY A 682 11.31 8.84 -11.18
CA GLY A 682 12.51 9.30 -11.85
C GLY A 682 12.71 10.81 -11.82
N GLU A 683 13.87 11.25 -12.31
CA GLU A 683 14.28 12.66 -12.36
C GLU A 683 13.89 13.37 -13.68
N ALA A 684 13.20 12.68 -14.58
CA ALA A 684 12.74 13.20 -15.86
C ALA A 684 11.26 12.90 -16.11
N PRO A 685 10.55 13.68 -16.94
CA PRO A 685 9.19 13.35 -17.34
C PRO A 685 9.15 11.99 -18.05
N ILE A 686 8.15 11.17 -17.73
CA ILE A 686 8.02 9.80 -18.22
C ILE A 686 6.69 9.59 -18.94
N SER A 687 6.74 8.83 -20.04
CA SER A 687 5.57 8.37 -20.79
C SER A 687 5.41 6.87 -20.57
N LEU A 688 4.17 6.40 -20.40
CA LEU A 688 3.88 4.99 -20.23
C LEU A 688 2.56 4.59 -20.89
N LEU A 689 2.50 3.34 -21.35
CA LEU A 689 1.29 2.69 -21.81
C LEU A 689 0.79 1.77 -20.70
N ILE A 690 -0.51 1.80 -20.45
CA ILE A 690 -1.20 1.00 -19.44
C ILE A 690 -2.25 0.20 -20.16
N GLU A 691 -2.27 -1.10 -19.94
CA GLU A 691 -3.29 -1.95 -20.55
C GLU A 691 -4.55 -1.96 -19.68
N ALA A 692 -5.72 -1.76 -20.28
CA ALA A 692 -6.98 -1.76 -19.54
C ALA A 692 -7.20 -3.08 -18.77
N ALA A 693 -6.68 -4.20 -19.30
CA ALA A 693 -6.74 -5.50 -18.65
C ALA A 693 -5.91 -5.59 -17.35
N GLU A 694 -4.92 -4.72 -17.12
CA GLU A 694 -4.18 -4.68 -15.84
C GLU A 694 -5.12 -4.41 -14.65
N PHE A 695 -6.19 -3.65 -14.86
CA PHE A 695 -7.17 -3.36 -13.81
C PHE A 695 -8.04 -4.57 -13.47
N ALA A 696 -8.23 -5.50 -14.40
CA ALA A 696 -9.05 -6.68 -14.16
C ALA A 696 -8.43 -7.64 -13.14
N ALA A 697 -7.11 -7.55 -12.92
CA ALA A 697 -6.34 -8.31 -11.93
C ALA A 697 -6.16 -7.57 -10.59
N VAL A 698 -6.73 -6.37 -10.43
CA VAL A 698 -6.62 -5.60 -9.19
C VAL A 698 -7.65 -6.10 -8.18
N GLY A 699 -7.22 -6.32 -6.93
CA GLY A 699 -8.12 -6.63 -5.83
C GLY A 699 -8.71 -8.05 -5.88
N ARG A 700 -9.66 -8.35 -4.99
CA ARG A 700 -10.17 -9.71 -4.79
C ARG A 700 -11.16 -10.14 -5.86
N GLU A 701 -12.03 -9.23 -6.29
CA GLU A 701 -13.05 -9.52 -7.30
C GLU A 701 -12.53 -9.21 -8.70
N LEU A 702 -12.13 -10.25 -9.44
CA LEU A 702 -11.73 -10.09 -10.84
C LEU A 702 -12.92 -9.65 -11.68
N TRP A 703 -12.73 -8.67 -12.57
CA TRP A 703 -13.77 -8.35 -13.55
C TRP A 703 -13.97 -9.55 -14.50
N PRO A 704 -15.20 -9.87 -14.90
CA PRO A 704 -15.42 -10.98 -15.82
C PRO A 704 -14.91 -10.65 -17.24
N PRO A 705 -14.45 -11.64 -18.01
CA PRO A 705 -14.18 -11.47 -19.44
C PRO A 705 -15.40 -10.91 -20.17
N GLY A 706 -15.18 -9.96 -21.09
CA GLY A 706 -16.24 -9.27 -21.82
C GLY A 706 -16.85 -8.08 -21.08
N SER A 707 -16.31 -7.66 -19.94
CA SER A 707 -16.74 -6.45 -19.24
C SER A 707 -16.52 -5.20 -20.10
N GLU A 708 -17.51 -4.30 -20.10
CA GLU A 708 -17.44 -2.98 -20.73
C GLU A 708 -17.10 -1.96 -19.62
N VAL A 709 -15.90 -1.37 -19.67
CA VAL A 709 -15.29 -0.62 -18.56
C VAL A 709 -15.01 0.81 -18.98
N LEU A 710 -15.42 1.76 -18.15
CA LEU A 710 -15.10 3.17 -18.27
C LEU A 710 -13.94 3.53 -17.31
N PHE A 711 -12.96 4.27 -17.79
CA PHE A 711 -11.92 4.84 -16.95
C PHE A 711 -12.18 6.31 -16.67
N PHE A 712 -11.89 6.78 -15.48
CA PHE A 712 -11.93 8.20 -15.13
C PHE A 712 -10.55 8.63 -14.62
N SER A 713 -10.01 9.70 -15.20
CA SER A 713 -8.74 10.31 -14.79
C SER A 713 -8.99 11.43 -13.79
N HIS A 714 -8.33 11.33 -12.64
CA HIS A 714 -8.40 12.37 -11.61
C HIS A 714 -7.71 13.65 -12.08
N ARG A 715 -6.55 13.60 -12.75
CA ARG A 715 -5.88 14.82 -13.18
C ARG A 715 -6.61 15.53 -14.32
N ALA A 716 -7.19 14.79 -15.25
CA ALA A 716 -7.96 15.36 -16.36
C ALA A 716 -9.41 15.68 -15.99
N GLN A 717 -9.92 15.14 -14.87
CA GLN A 717 -11.34 15.19 -14.47
C GLN A 717 -12.28 14.77 -15.61
N ALA A 718 -11.89 13.72 -16.36
CA ALA A 718 -12.57 13.29 -17.57
C ALA A 718 -12.71 11.77 -17.67
N PRO A 719 -13.84 11.27 -18.20
CA PRO A 719 -14.03 9.86 -18.52
C PRO A 719 -13.39 9.47 -19.87
N TYR A 720 -12.96 8.21 -19.98
CA TYR A 720 -12.33 7.61 -21.15
C TYR A 720 -12.86 6.20 -21.37
N GLY A 721 -13.21 5.87 -22.62
CA GLY A 721 -13.91 4.63 -22.98
C GLY A 721 -15.42 4.84 -23.14
N PRO A 722 -16.22 3.76 -23.13
CA PRO A 722 -15.91 2.48 -22.50
C PRO A 722 -15.06 1.57 -23.39
N LEU A 723 -14.15 0.82 -22.77
CA LEU A 723 -13.35 -0.21 -23.40
C LEU A 723 -13.98 -1.59 -23.15
N PHE A 724 -13.96 -2.44 -24.17
CA PHE A 724 -14.47 -3.80 -24.07
C PHE A 724 -13.31 -4.74 -23.75
N LEU A 725 -13.31 -5.32 -22.55
CA LEU A 725 -12.28 -6.28 -22.13
C LEU A 725 -12.51 -7.62 -22.82
N LYS A 726 -12.09 -7.73 -24.09
CA LYS A 726 -12.48 -8.81 -24.99
C LYS A 726 -12.20 -10.19 -24.41
N HIS A 727 -11.08 -10.45 -23.73
CA HIS A 727 -10.81 -11.69 -22.99
C HIS A 727 -9.74 -11.50 -21.89
N ILE A 728 -10.04 -11.85 -20.63
CA ILE A 728 -9.02 -11.93 -19.57
C ILE A 728 -8.42 -13.35 -19.56
N PRO A 729 -7.09 -13.52 -19.57
CA PRO A 729 -6.05 -12.62 -20.03
C PRO A 729 -5.45 -13.19 -21.32
N GLN A 730 -6.07 -12.90 -22.47
CA GLN A 730 -5.31 -12.93 -23.72
C GLN A 730 -4.84 -11.51 -23.96
N PHE A 731 -3.64 -11.17 -23.49
CA PHE A 731 -2.99 -9.87 -23.72
C PHE A 731 -2.58 -9.72 -25.20
N TYR A 732 -3.59 -9.71 -26.08
CA TYR A 732 -3.48 -9.12 -27.40
C TYR A 732 -3.72 -7.63 -27.23
N SER A 733 -2.67 -6.90 -26.87
CA SER A 733 -2.76 -5.46 -26.71
C SER A 733 -3.04 -4.83 -28.08
N HIS A 734 -4.29 -4.50 -28.35
CA HIS A 734 -4.64 -3.62 -29.45
C HIS A 734 -4.38 -2.18 -28.99
N PRO A 735 -3.95 -1.27 -29.88
CA PRO A 735 -3.70 0.12 -29.50
C PRO A 735 -4.91 0.76 -28.81
N GLU A 736 -6.13 0.47 -29.25
CA GLU A 736 -7.35 0.99 -28.63
C GLU A 736 -7.60 0.52 -27.19
N ASP A 737 -6.94 -0.55 -26.72
CA ASP A 737 -7.07 -1.09 -25.36
C ASP A 737 -6.04 -0.48 -24.38
N LEU A 738 -5.19 0.42 -24.88
CA LEU A 738 -4.10 1.04 -24.12
C LEU A 738 -4.42 2.49 -23.76
N ILE A 739 -4.08 2.85 -22.52
CA ILE A 739 -4.11 4.21 -22.01
C ILE A 739 -2.69 4.75 -22.01
N HIS A 740 -2.46 5.87 -22.70
CA HIS A 740 -1.18 6.57 -22.71
C HIS A 740 -1.19 7.73 -21.72
N ALA A 741 -0.29 7.67 -20.74
CA ALA A 741 -0.11 8.67 -19.71
C ALA A 741 1.26 9.33 -19.81
N LYS A 742 1.33 10.62 -19.44
CA LYS A 742 2.59 11.39 -19.34
C LYS A 742 2.66 12.00 -17.94
N LEU A 743 3.71 11.69 -17.20
CA LEU A 743 3.89 12.18 -15.84
C LEU A 743 5.09 13.14 -15.78
N PRO A 744 4.93 14.38 -15.29
CA PRO A 744 6.06 15.25 -15.00
C PRO A 744 6.89 14.69 -13.82
N VAL A 745 8.08 15.25 -13.59
CA VAL A 745 8.89 14.92 -12.39
C VAL A 745 8.07 15.28 -11.14
N LYS A 746 8.08 14.42 -10.12
CA LYS A 746 7.21 14.53 -8.92
C LYS A 746 5.70 14.47 -9.24
N GLY A 747 5.34 14.09 -10.47
CA GLY A 747 3.97 14.00 -10.94
C GLY A 747 3.33 12.66 -10.64
N PHE A 748 2.00 12.68 -10.59
CA PHE A 748 1.17 11.48 -10.45
C PHE A 748 -0.11 11.58 -11.29
N GLU A 749 -0.76 10.45 -11.49
CA GLU A 749 -2.13 10.31 -12.01
C GLU A 749 -2.86 9.23 -11.21
N ILE A 750 -4.18 9.35 -11.06
CA ILE A 750 -5.04 8.29 -10.53
C ILE A 750 -6.12 7.99 -11.56
N LEU A 751 -6.19 6.72 -11.96
CA LEU A 751 -7.24 6.18 -12.81
C LEU A 751 -8.18 5.33 -11.98
N SER A 752 -9.48 5.59 -12.08
CA SER A 752 -10.52 4.70 -11.55
C SER A 752 -11.22 4.01 -12.71
N GLY A 753 -11.24 2.68 -12.71
CA GLY A 753 -11.95 1.87 -13.70
C GLY A 753 -13.27 1.36 -13.14
N HIS A 754 -14.35 1.53 -13.92
CA HIS A 754 -15.73 1.27 -13.54
C HIS A 754 -16.40 0.35 -14.55
N VAL A 755 -16.91 -0.79 -14.10
CA VAL A 755 -17.75 -1.64 -14.96
C VAL A 755 -19.08 -0.93 -15.23
N THR A 756 -19.43 -0.81 -16.50
CA THR A 756 -20.65 -0.11 -16.92
C THR A 756 -21.91 -0.92 -16.61
N ASN A 757 -22.96 -0.25 -16.16
CA ASN A 757 -24.30 -0.84 -16.06
C ASN A 757 -24.96 -0.75 -17.43
N ARG A 758 -25.09 -1.90 -18.11
CA ARG A 758 -25.74 -2.00 -19.42
C ARG A 758 -27.23 -2.27 -19.28
N LEU A 759 -28.05 -1.29 -19.64
CA LEU A 759 -29.51 -1.33 -19.47
C LEU A 759 -30.20 -1.35 -20.85
N PRO A 760 -31.28 -2.13 -21.04
CA PRO A 760 -32.04 -2.12 -22.31
C PRO A 760 -32.78 -0.80 -22.50
N TYR A 761 -32.71 -0.20 -23.70
CA TYR A 761 -33.43 1.04 -24.01
C TYR A 761 -33.76 1.15 -25.50
N LYS A 762 -35.06 1.20 -25.87
CA LYS A 762 -35.57 1.43 -27.23
C LYS A 762 -34.87 0.60 -28.33
N GLY A 763 -34.70 -0.70 -28.09
CA GLY A 763 -34.02 -1.61 -29.02
C GLY A 763 -32.49 -1.49 -29.07
N GLY A 764 -31.89 -0.64 -28.23
CA GLY A 764 -30.45 -0.54 -27.97
C GLY A 764 -30.13 -0.67 -26.49
N HIS A 765 -29.07 0.00 -26.06
CA HIS A 765 -28.63 -0.01 -24.66
C HIS A 765 -28.23 1.39 -24.18
N LEU A 766 -28.47 1.63 -22.90
CA LEU A 766 -27.92 2.73 -22.12
C LEU A 766 -26.77 2.19 -21.26
N LEU A 767 -25.66 2.91 -21.19
CA LEU A 767 -24.56 2.60 -20.27
C LEU A 767 -24.53 3.65 -19.16
N VAL A 768 -24.39 3.21 -17.91
CA VAL A 768 -24.37 4.10 -16.73
C VAL A 768 -23.26 3.70 -15.76
N CYS A 769 -22.49 4.69 -15.30
CA CYS A 769 -21.48 4.53 -14.25
C CYS A 769 -21.63 5.62 -13.18
N VAL A 770 -21.60 5.24 -11.90
CA VAL A 770 -21.44 6.18 -10.79
C VAL A 770 -19.94 6.32 -10.52
N LEU A 771 -19.38 7.50 -10.79
CA LEU A 771 -17.93 7.73 -10.70
C LEU A 771 -17.45 8.01 -9.27
N GLY A 772 -18.38 8.36 -8.37
CA GLY A 772 -18.10 8.85 -7.02
C GLY A 772 -17.90 10.37 -6.98
N LEU A 773 -17.24 10.86 -5.93
CA LEU A 773 -17.03 12.29 -5.73
C LEU A 773 -15.91 12.82 -6.63
N LEU A 774 -16.27 13.71 -7.56
CA LEU A 774 -15.33 14.36 -8.47
C LEU A 774 -14.41 15.32 -7.71
N GLY A 775 -13.22 15.54 -8.25
CA GLY A 775 -12.16 16.32 -7.60
C GLY A 775 -11.54 15.64 -6.37
N LYS A 776 -11.95 14.43 -6.00
CA LYS A 776 -11.32 13.65 -4.91
C LYS A 776 -10.44 12.54 -5.50
N MET A 777 -9.22 12.41 -4.99
CA MET A 777 -8.22 11.44 -5.48
C MET A 777 -8.73 10.00 -5.50
N THR A 778 -9.51 9.62 -4.50
CA THR A 778 -10.19 8.30 -4.40
C THR A 778 -11.70 8.45 -4.28
N GLY A 779 -12.27 9.41 -5.00
CA GLY A 779 -13.69 9.77 -4.96
C GLY A 779 -14.69 8.62 -5.11
N ALA A 780 -14.33 7.58 -5.85
CA ALA A 780 -15.14 6.37 -5.99
C ALA A 780 -15.42 5.66 -4.65
N ALA A 781 -14.50 5.73 -3.69
CA ALA A 781 -14.65 5.12 -2.37
C ALA A 781 -15.69 5.83 -1.47
N ALA A 782 -16.25 6.95 -1.91
CA ALA A 782 -17.38 7.58 -1.21
C ALA A 782 -18.69 6.79 -1.37
N VAL A 783 -18.81 5.99 -2.44
CA VAL A 783 -20.05 5.28 -2.77
C VAL A 783 -20.15 3.99 -1.93
N CYS A 784 -21.15 3.93 -1.06
CA CYS A 784 -21.42 2.79 -0.20
C CYS A 784 -22.29 1.74 -0.90
N SER A 785 -23.26 2.19 -1.70
CA SER A 785 -24.09 1.34 -2.53
C SER A 785 -24.65 2.12 -3.72
N SER A 786 -24.97 1.43 -4.81
CA SER A 786 -25.64 2.02 -5.96
C SER A 786 -26.60 1.03 -6.60
N VAL A 787 -27.85 1.42 -6.77
CA VAL A 787 -28.89 0.62 -7.44
C VAL A 787 -29.35 1.38 -8.68
N ILE A 788 -29.19 0.78 -9.86
CA ILE A 788 -29.54 1.39 -11.13
C ILE A 788 -30.54 0.50 -11.88
N LYS A 789 -31.67 1.06 -12.30
CA LYS A 789 -32.75 0.32 -12.99
C LYS A 789 -33.42 1.19 -14.04
N ILE A 790 -33.95 0.56 -15.09
CA ILE A 790 -34.80 1.23 -16.07
C ILE A 790 -36.23 0.67 -16.00
N SER A 791 -37.23 1.55 -16.13
CA SER A 791 -38.65 1.21 -16.20
C SER A 791 -39.25 1.69 -17.52
N ASP A 792 -40.02 0.81 -18.16
CA ASP A 792 -40.79 1.05 -19.40
C ASP A 792 -39.96 1.65 -20.55
N GLU A 793 -38.63 1.45 -20.53
CA GLU A 793 -37.68 2.07 -21.45
C GLU A 793 -37.82 3.61 -21.55
N LYS A 794 -38.29 4.25 -20.48
CA LYS A 794 -38.57 5.70 -20.43
C LYS A 794 -38.01 6.38 -19.19
N LYS A 795 -37.82 5.65 -18.10
CA LYS A 795 -37.34 6.23 -16.84
C LYS A 795 -36.14 5.46 -16.31
N LEU A 796 -35.02 6.15 -16.17
CA LEU A 796 -33.84 5.65 -15.45
C LEU A 796 -33.97 6.04 -13.97
N TYR A 797 -33.88 5.06 -13.09
CA TYR A 797 -33.87 5.23 -11.64
C TYR A 797 -32.49 4.87 -11.10
N MET A 798 -31.95 5.73 -10.24
CA MET A 798 -30.72 5.48 -9.50
C MET A 798 -30.96 5.80 -8.02
N SER A 799 -30.50 4.94 -7.13
CA SER A 799 -30.43 5.21 -5.69
C SER A 799 -29.00 4.97 -5.25
N ILE A 800 -28.34 6.01 -4.74
CA ILE A 800 -26.88 6.02 -4.49
C ILE A 800 -26.66 6.44 -3.03
N GLN A 801 -26.06 5.57 -2.25
CA GLN A 801 -25.69 5.85 -0.86
C GLN A 801 -24.23 6.28 -0.76
N LEU A 802 -23.97 7.35 0.00
CA LEU A 802 -22.66 8.00 0.09
C LEU A 802 -22.28 8.27 1.54
N LYS A 803 -21.06 7.88 1.94
CA LYS A 803 -20.51 8.20 3.27
C LYS A 803 -19.96 9.62 3.41
N ALA A 804 -19.90 10.37 2.32
CA ALA A 804 -19.30 11.69 2.27
C ALA A 804 -20.05 12.62 1.31
N LEU A 805 -19.90 13.93 1.53
CA LEU A 805 -20.55 15.00 0.78
C LEU A 805 -19.58 15.62 -0.22
N GLY A 806 -20.09 16.01 -1.39
CA GLY A 806 -19.29 16.66 -2.42
C GLY A 806 -20.02 16.68 -3.76
N LEU A 807 -19.24 16.79 -4.84
CA LEU A 807 -19.76 16.80 -6.21
C LEU A 807 -19.79 15.37 -6.75
N LEU A 808 -20.94 14.71 -6.76
CA LEU A 808 -21.08 13.35 -7.31
C LEU A 808 -21.11 13.39 -8.83
N GLY A 809 -20.32 12.53 -9.49
CA GLY A 809 -20.36 12.33 -10.94
C GLY A 809 -21.08 11.04 -11.35
N VAL A 810 -21.97 11.15 -12.32
CA VAL A 810 -22.63 10.01 -12.99
C VAL A 810 -22.40 10.14 -14.50
N TRP A 811 -21.74 9.16 -15.09
CA TRP A 811 -21.54 9.09 -16.54
C TRP A 811 -22.63 8.25 -17.20
N ILE A 812 -23.14 8.74 -18.33
CA ILE A 812 -24.21 8.10 -19.10
C ILE A 812 -23.86 8.16 -20.59
N SER A 813 -23.91 7.02 -21.28
CA SER A 813 -23.81 6.94 -22.75
C SER A 813 -25.13 6.45 -23.34
N GLY A 814 -25.74 7.27 -24.20
CA GLY A 814 -27.08 7.04 -24.74
C GLY A 814 -27.72 8.31 -25.28
N PRO A 815 -29.06 8.43 -25.26
CA PRO A 815 -29.73 9.64 -25.73
C PRO A 815 -29.32 10.84 -24.87
N ARG A 816 -29.30 12.02 -25.49
CA ARG A 816 -29.02 13.26 -24.79
C ARG A 816 -30.05 13.50 -23.68
N ILE A 817 -29.56 13.71 -22.46
CA ILE A 817 -30.33 14.02 -21.27
C ILE A 817 -30.32 15.54 -21.09
N GLU A 818 -31.50 16.12 -21.09
CA GLU A 818 -31.72 17.51 -20.71
C GLU A 818 -31.89 17.62 -19.20
N LYS A 819 -31.40 18.72 -18.64
CA LYS A 819 -31.51 19.02 -17.22
C LYS A 819 -32.95 19.02 -16.70
N SER A 820 -33.91 19.43 -17.53
CA SER A 820 -35.35 19.43 -17.23
C SER A 820 -35.91 18.02 -16.99
N GLN A 821 -35.22 16.98 -17.45
CA GLN A 821 -35.63 15.58 -17.33
C GLN A 821 -35.14 14.93 -16.03
N ILE A 822 -34.27 15.61 -15.27
CA ILE A 822 -33.61 15.06 -14.09
C ILE A 822 -34.34 15.55 -12.83
N LEU A 823 -34.85 14.60 -12.05
CA LEU A 823 -35.36 14.82 -10.71
C LEU A 823 -34.42 14.14 -9.73
N ALA A 824 -33.88 14.86 -8.75
CA ALA A 824 -32.97 14.30 -7.76
C ALA A 824 -33.38 14.73 -6.34
N LYS A 825 -33.33 13.79 -5.40
CA LYS A 825 -33.65 13.99 -3.98
C LYS A 825 -32.54 13.42 -3.11
N LEU A 826 -31.92 14.26 -2.29
CA LEU A 826 -30.98 13.84 -1.26
C LEU A 826 -31.76 13.63 0.03
N GLU A 827 -31.94 12.38 0.42
CA GLU A 827 -32.86 11.93 1.48
C GLU A 827 -34.30 12.38 1.17
N ASN A 828 -34.65 13.61 1.56
CA ASN A 828 -35.95 14.23 1.32
C ASN A 828 -35.83 15.67 0.78
N LEU A 829 -34.61 16.14 0.51
CA LEU A 829 -34.32 17.48 0.00
C LEU A 829 -34.23 17.42 -1.52
N GLU A 830 -35.03 18.23 -2.20
CA GLU A 830 -34.96 18.35 -3.66
C GLU A 830 -33.69 19.11 -4.08
N LEU A 831 -32.94 18.55 -5.01
CA LEU A 831 -31.80 19.25 -5.60
C LEU A 831 -32.33 20.27 -6.60
N GLU A 832 -31.96 21.54 -6.37
CA GLU A 832 -32.33 22.60 -7.29
C GLU A 832 -31.57 22.47 -8.60
N GLY A 833 -32.15 23.00 -9.69
CA GLY A 833 -31.55 22.90 -11.01
C GLY A 833 -30.08 23.32 -11.02
N HIS A 834 -29.69 24.45 -10.44
CA HIS A 834 -28.30 24.94 -10.49
C HIS A 834 -27.24 23.97 -9.88
N MET A 835 -27.67 23.06 -9.01
CA MET A 835 -26.84 21.99 -8.41
C MET A 835 -26.62 20.79 -9.34
N ILE A 836 -27.28 20.78 -10.51
CA ILE A 836 -27.17 19.75 -11.53
C ILE A 836 -26.52 20.35 -12.79
N LYS A 837 -25.40 19.77 -13.20
CA LYS A 837 -24.66 20.17 -14.41
C LYS A 837 -24.49 18.97 -15.34
N THR A 838 -24.59 19.20 -16.64
CA THR A 838 -24.43 18.18 -17.68
C THR A 838 -23.34 18.61 -18.64
N PHE A 839 -22.38 17.72 -18.88
CA PHE A 839 -21.26 17.96 -19.80
C PHE A 839 -21.28 16.89 -20.88
N ASP A 840 -21.31 17.30 -22.13
CA ASP A 840 -21.27 16.39 -23.27
C ASP A 840 -19.81 16.02 -23.57
N PHE A 841 -19.53 14.72 -23.71
CA PHE A 841 -18.23 14.19 -24.07
C PHE A 841 -18.33 13.39 -25.38
N PRO A 842 -17.48 13.68 -26.38
CA PRO A 842 -17.38 12.86 -27.56
C PRO A 842 -16.71 11.53 -27.20
N ASP A 843 -17.46 10.42 -27.29
CA ASP A 843 -16.93 9.06 -27.17
C ASP A 843 -17.04 8.33 -28.52
N GLY A 844 -16.10 8.64 -29.43
CA GLY A 844 -16.06 8.03 -30.76
C GLY A 844 -17.39 8.15 -31.52
N ALA A 845 -18.16 7.05 -31.57
CA ALA A 845 -19.43 6.92 -32.30
C ALA A 845 -20.70 7.16 -31.47
N ARG A 846 -20.61 7.39 -30.14
CA ARG A 846 -21.76 7.63 -29.26
C ARG A 846 -21.64 9.01 -28.57
N GLU A 847 -22.78 9.68 -28.40
CA GLU A 847 -22.87 10.82 -27.49
C GLU A 847 -22.87 10.30 -26.05
N SER A 848 -21.98 10.83 -25.20
CA SER A 848 -21.93 10.51 -23.78
C SER A 848 -21.97 11.79 -22.95
N GLN A 849 -22.39 11.68 -21.70
CA GLN A 849 -22.62 12.81 -20.82
C GLN A 849 -22.13 12.50 -19.41
N LEU A 850 -21.55 13.50 -18.76
CA LEU A 850 -21.31 13.51 -17.32
C LEU A 850 -22.34 14.40 -16.64
N VAL A 851 -23.16 13.80 -15.79
CA VAL A 851 -24.10 14.50 -14.91
C VAL A 851 -23.44 14.68 -13.56
N GLN A 852 -23.41 15.90 -13.05
CA GLN A 852 -22.85 16.23 -11.74
C GLN A 852 -23.95 16.68 -10.79
N PHE A 853 -23.88 16.24 -9.53
CA PHE A 853 -24.82 16.59 -8.45
C PHE A 853 -24.05 17.19 -7.27
N ASP A 854 -24.34 18.44 -6.89
CA ASP A 854 -23.74 19.08 -5.71
C ASP A 854 -24.50 18.69 -4.43
N ILE A 855 -24.00 17.65 -3.78
CA ILE A 855 -24.60 17.07 -2.58
C ILE A 855 -24.24 17.89 -1.35
N LEU A 856 -23.05 18.49 -1.33
CA LEU A 856 -22.58 19.30 -0.21
C LEU A 856 -23.40 20.59 -0.08
N GLU A 857 -23.59 21.32 -1.18
CA GLU A 857 -24.39 22.54 -1.18
C GLU A 857 -25.84 22.24 -0.76
N THR A 858 -26.42 21.15 -1.27
CA THR A 858 -27.77 20.71 -0.90
C THR A 858 -27.88 20.37 0.60
N TRP A 859 -26.92 19.61 1.12
CA TRP A 859 -26.92 19.18 2.53
C TRP A 859 -26.77 20.36 3.49
N SER A 860 -25.97 21.36 3.12
CA SER A 860 -25.71 22.56 3.94
C SER A 860 -26.97 23.41 4.21
N LYS A 861 -28.05 23.24 3.43
CA LYS A 861 -29.33 23.93 3.62
C LYS A 861 -30.19 23.33 4.75
N ARG A 862 -29.79 22.18 5.32
CA ARG A 862 -30.54 21.46 6.35
C ARG A 862 -30.17 21.95 7.76
N GLU A 863 -31.14 22.00 8.68
CA GLU A 863 -30.84 22.17 10.10
C GLU A 863 -30.21 20.89 10.68
N HIS A 864 -28.98 20.99 11.16
CA HIS A 864 -28.13 19.84 11.55
C HIS A 864 -28.22 19.42 13.03
N THR A 865 -29.26 19.81 13.77
CA THR A 865 -29.29 19.55 15.21
C THR A 865 -29.44 18.05 15.53
N GLY A 866 -28.32 17.38 15.87
CA GLY A 866 -28.28 16.02 16.41
C GLY A 866 -28.30 14.89 15.38
N ASP A 867 -27.94 15.14 14.12
CA ASP A 867 -27.88 14.07 13.10
C ASP A 867 -26.59 13.24 13.23
N SER A 868 -26.73 11.94 13.54
CA SER A 868 -25.62 11.00 13.73
C SER A 868 -25.42 10.05 12.54
N ARG A 869 -26.00 10.37 11.38
CA ARG A 869 -25.92 9.52 10.18
C ARG A 869 -24.51 9.47 9.60
N MET A 870 -24.05 8.26 9.28
CA MET A 870 -22.74 8.04 8.66
C MET A 870 -22.78 8.12 7.13
N ASP A 871 -23.97 8.06 6.53
CA ASP A 871 -24.18 8.11 5.10
C ASP A 871 -25.49 8.82 4.72
N VAL A 872 -25.62 9.17 3.44
CA VAL A 872 -26.80 9.80 2.83
C VAL A 872 -27.16 9.12 1.53
N THR A 873 -28.45 9.10 1.20
CA THR A 873 -28.99 8.51 -0.03
C THR A 873 -29.44 9.59 -1.01
N LEU A 874 -28.93 9.53 -2.23
CA LEU A 874 -29.38 10.34 -3.37
C LEU A 874 -30.22 9.48 -4.31
N ASP A 875 -31.50 9.79 -4.42
CA ASP A 875 -32.41 9.19 -5.40
C ASP A 875 -32.53 10.08 -6.64
N ILE A 876 -32.32 9.50 -7.81
CA ILE A 876 -32.34 10.19 -9.10
C ILE A 876 -33.33 9.49 -10.03
N VAL A 877 -34.18 10.28 -10.69
CA VAL A 877 -35.08 9.84 -11.76
C VAL A 877 -34.79 10.68 -13.00
N ILE A 878 -34.47 10.03 -14.11
CA ILE A 878 -34.28 10.68 -15.41
C ILE A 878 -35.36 10.22 -16.37
N GLU A 879 -36.19 11.16 -16.83
CA GLU A 879 -37.26 10.92 -17.80
C GLU A 879 -36.72 11.04 -19.24
N MET A 880 -36.41 9.91 -19.85
CA MET A 880 -35.81 9.81 -21.18
C MET A 880 -36.89 9.87 -22.27
N THR A 881 -36.75 10.81 -23.21
CA THR A 881 -37.71 11.06 -24.31
C THR A 881 -37.56 10.12 -25.48
#